data_AF-A0A5E3X031-F1
#
_entry.id   AF-A0A5E3X031-F1
#
_cell.length_a   1.000
_cell.length_b   1.000
_cell.length_c   1.000
_cell.angle_alpha   90.00
_cell.angle_beta   90.00
_cell.angle_gamma   90.00
#
_symmetry.space_group_name_H-M   'P 1'
#
loop_
_entity.id
_entity.type
_entity.pdbx_description
1 polymer ?
#
loop_
_entity_poly.entity_id
_entity_poly.type
_entity_poly.pdbx_seq_one_letter_code
_entity_poly.pdbx_strand_id
1 'polypeptide(L)'
;MLVIDIGGITTDVGMLLPDGLPRQAAATTDVAGIRMNFSCPDVKSMGLGGGSIVRKDGRLTIGPDSAGLEIQTKAFVFGDSTPTATDYVVAESAASLQTGNADRVPADVRERVDDFSSMPRDTTRKTKAEDIDVLLVGGGAVLVEDGTKLRGASKVIKPTYSGVANAIGAAIARVSGTVDTVRPTAEKTTQQVLEEVSQLATERAFENGALRDTIKLAGVDVIPIQYVANKARFVVKAIGDFDFPGPLPAALDDPEFNTKLYEPVDKRSTSHTPLVPTLSQLESYQPFVTPNREWLLSERDLEWISTGCYILGSGGGGSPYGEFSMSTTSRTEDSAALHRGVGWAAPAVVIEKLAGNQMMESQCAVWDAIGSQPDAVITLEIGGMNGLQAFLLGASANMNVPVVDGDFMGRAYPTAWQVTPVVLGSDQAHALLDALADGNSNVVVVSRATSERMVERAFRAILAEMGSSVGFAKGAFSGADTRALSVKHTVSLAWRIGRAVALCRARSDFDAVANVIVDAVGAVGGPTTARVLFRGKIVSVERKNVKGHLYGEVAVVDSDAGRLTITFKNENPIATRVQPDDTEEVLASVPDLFCVCDAASGEALGTSNYRYGLHVFVLGITGSEKWTSTPRGIEIGGPRAFGFDLEYKPLGVFVPPRSVIDEYGST
;
A
#
# COMPACT_ATOMS: atom_id res chain seq x y z
N MET A 1 9.64 -10.48 -19.69
CA MET A 1 10.84 -11.31 -19.45
C MET A 1 11.20 -11.23 -17.98
N LEU A 2 11.45 -12.36 -17.31
CA LEU A 2 11.93 -12.41 -15.93
C LEU A 2 13.46 -12.31 -15.93
N VAL A 3 14.04 -11.54 -15.02
CA VAL A 3 15.50 -11.44 -14.85
C VAL A 3 15.85 -12.02 -13.49
N ILE A 4 16.76 -13.00 -13.44
CA ILE A 4 17.24 -13.64 -12.22
C ILE A 4 18.74 -13.39 -12.13
N ASP A 5 19.17 -12.59 -11.15
CA ASP A 5 20.59 -12.35 -10.83
C ASP A 5 20.99 -13.20 -9.63
N ILE A 6 21.81 -14.22 -9.84
CA ILE A 6 22.32 -15.06 -8.75
C ILE A 6 23.71 -14.54 -8.35
N GLY A 7 23.81 -13.96 -7.17
CA GLY A 7 25.06 -13.52 -6.56
C GLY A 7 25.67 -14.55 -5.62
N GLY A 8 26.73 -14.13 -4.91
CA GLY A 8 27.34 -14.92 -3.83
C GLY A 8 26.52 -14.90 -2.54
N ILE A 9 25.75 -13.84 -2.30
CA ILE A 9 24.97 -13.64 -1.06
C ILE A 9 23.48 -13.76 -1.33
N THR A 10 23.00 -13.12 -2.39
CA THR A 10 21.58 -12.99 -2.71
C THR A 10 21.26 -13.54 -4.09
N THR A 11 19.97 -13.82 -4.31
CA THR A 11 19.38 -13.94 -5.64
C THR A 11 18.33 -12.86 -5.80
N ASP A 12 18.46 -12.04 -6.83
CA ASP A 12 17.60 -10.90 -7.10
C ASP A 12 16.74 -11.18 -8.34
N VAL A 13 15.42 -11.06 -8.20
CA VAL A 13 14.46 -11.36 -9.26
C VAL A 13 13.69 -10.11 -9.65
N GLY A 14 13.86 -9.70 -10.91
CA GLY A 14 13.19 -8.57 -11.54
C GLY A 14 12.32 -8.99 -12.74
N MET A 15 11.50 -8.08 -13.26
CA MET A 15 10.74 -8.34 -14.49
C MET A 15 10.84 -7.15 -15.45
N LEU A 16 11.06 -7.43 -16.72
CA LEU A 16 11.05 -6.47 -17.82
C LEU A 16 9.74 -6.60 -18.61
N LEU A 17 9.14 -5.43 -18.89
CA LEU A 17 7.96 -5.27 -19.73
C LEU A 17 8.34 -5.37 -21.23
N PRO A 18 7.36 -5.57 -22.14
CA PRO A 18 7.64 -5.67 -23.58
C PRO A 18 8.31 -4.46 -24.22
N ASP A 19 8.17 -3.27 -23.61
CA ASP A 19 8.84 -2.03 -24.01
C ASP A 19 10.32 -1.94 -23.56
N GLY A 20 10.81 -2.97 -22.86
CA GLY A 20 12.16 -3.05 -22.32
C GLY A 20 12.36 -2.30 -21.00
N LEU A 21 11.32 -1.70 -20.43
CA LEU A 21 11.40 -1.03 -19.13
C LEU A 21 11.20 -2.04 -17.98
N PRO A 22 11.84 -1.82 -16.82
CA PRO A 22 11.56 -2.61 -15.64
C PRO A 22 10.11 -2.40 -15.19
N ARG A 23 9.41 -3.49 -14.86
CA ARG A 23 8.15 -3.44 -14.14
C ARG A 23 8.40 -2.67 -12.84
N GLN A 24 7.62 -1.62 -12.62
CA GLN A 24 7.64 -0.88 -11.36
C GLN A 24 7.03 -1.71 -10.24
N ALA A 25 7.50 -1.53 -9.02
CA ALA A 25 6.93 -2.11 -7.81
C ALA A 25 5.47 -1.68 -7.62
N ALA A 26 4.80 -2.26 -6.61
CA ALA A 26 3.49 -1.83 -6.17
C ALA A 26 3.45 -0.30 -5.94
N ALA A 27 2.25 0.27 -5.72
CA ALA A 27 2.11 1.71 -5.49
C ALA A 27 2.99 2.25 -4.34
N THR A 28 3.43 1.37 -3.43
CA THR A 28 4.44 1.63 -2.41
C THR A 28 5.54 0.55 -2.46
N THR A 29 6.75 0.91 -2.05
CA THR A 29 7.90 -0.01 -2.00
C THR A 29 8.46 -0.02 -0.59
N ASP A 30 8.79 -1.18 -0.04
CA ASP A 30 9.51 -1.25 1.23
C ASP A 30 11.03 -1.37 0.98
N VAL A 31 11.81 -0.46 1.56
CA VAL A 31 13.27 -0.46 1.52
C VAL A 31 13.79 -0.55 2.94
N ALA A 32 14.53 -1.61 3.26
CA ALA A 32 15.03 -1.88 4.61
C ALA A 32 13.92 -1.86 5.71
N GLY A 33 12.72 -2.32 5.37
CA GLY A 33 11.56 -2.34 6.28
C GLY A 33 10.82 -1.00 6.40
N ILE A 34 11.22 0.02 5.64
CA ILE A 34 10.56 1.33 5.62
C ILE A 34 9.78 1.48 4.31
N ARG A 35 8.50 1.83 4.42
CA ARG A 35 7.65 2.07 3.25
C ARG A 35 8.00 3.41 2.61
N MET A 36 8.25 3.37 1.32
CA MET A 36 8.63 4.49 0.47
C MET A 36 7.46 4.89 -0.45
N ASN A 37 7.37 6.18 -0.74
CA ASN A 37 6.33 6.78 -1.59
C ASN A 37 6.78 7.00 -3.06
N PHE A 38 8.04 6.72 -3.39
CA PHE A 38 8.56 6.77 -4.75
C PHE A 38 8.51 5.41 -5.45
N SER A 39 8.43 5.44 -6.78
CA SER A 39 8.42 4.24 -7.60
C SER A 39 9.85 3.72 -7.78
N CYS A 40 10.04 2.42 -7.58
CA CYS A 40 11.28 1.74 -7.94
C CYS A 40 10.98 0.53 -8.85
N PRO A 41 11.99 0.01 -9.56
CA PRO A 41 11.89 -1.31 -10.18
C PRO A 41 11.46 -2.35 -9.14
N ASP A 42 10.48 -3.17 -9.49
CA ASP A 42 10.05 -4.30 -8.67
C ASP A 42 11.20 -5.32 -8.66
N VAL A 43 11.97 -5.41 -7.59
CA VAL A 43 13.05 -6.41 -7.42
C VAL A 43 12.86 -7.12 -6.09
N LYS A 44 12.75 -8.45 -6.11
CA LYS A 44 12.67 -9.28 -4.91
C LYS A 44 14.05 -9.87 -4.67
N SER A 45 14.61 -9.60 -3.51
CA SER A 45 15.89 -10.18 -3.07
C SER A 45 15.63 -11.35 -2.14
N MET A 46 16.30 -12.46 -2.38
CA MET A 46 16.33 -13.63 -1.51
C MET A 46 17.74 -13.78 -0.95
N GLY A 47 17.87 -14.07 0.34
CA GLY A 47 19.14 -14.40 1.00
C GLY A 47 19.70 -15.78 0.62
N LEU A 48 19.64 -16.11 -0.66
CA LEU A 48 20.05 -17.37 -1.25
C LEU A 48 20.97 -17.06 -2.43
N GLY A 49 22.27 -17.23 -2.25
CA GLY A 49 23.28 -17.11 -3.31
C GLY A 49 24.21 -18.32 -3.31
N GLY A 50 25.19 -18.32 -4.21
CA GLY A 50 26.17 -19.41 -4.30
C GLY A 50 26.99 -19.63 -3.02
N GLY A 51 27.19 -18.58 -2.22
CA GLY A 51 27.96 -18.62 -0.98
C GLY A 51 27.11 -18.84 0.28
N SER A 52 25.79 -18.98 0.16
CA SER A 52 24.92 -19.19 1.33
C SER A 52 25.36 -20.43 2.10
N ILE A 53 25.56 -20.27 3.40
CA ILE A 53 26.07 -21.34 4.27
C ILE A 53 24.96 -22.37 4.50
N VAL A 54 25.32 -23.64 4.39
CA VAL A 54 24.40 -24.76 4.56
C VAL A 54 24.70 -25.44 5.89
N ARG A 55 23.71 -25.48 6.79
CA ARG A 55 23.83 -26.09 8.13
C ARG A 55 23.04 -27.38 8.25
N LYS A 56 23.51 -28.21 9.18
CA LYS A 56 22.94 -29.51 9.53
C LYS A 56 22.62 -29.55 11.03
N ASP A 57 21.54 -28.89 11.44
CA ASP A 57 20.99 -28.96 12.80
C ASP A 57 19.65 -29.70 12.76
N GLY A 58 19.70 -31.03 12.61
CA GLY A 58 18.53 -31.91 12.47
C GLY A 58 17.89 -31.87 11.07
N ARG A 59 17.61 -30.67 10.54
CA ARG A 59 17.19 -30.44 9.14
C ARG A 59 18.20 -29.55 8.42
N LEU A 60 18.27 -29.71 7.10
CA LEU A 60 19.06 -28.83 6.25
C LEU A 60 18.46 -27.41 6.22
N THR A 61 19.30 -26.41 6.41
CA THR A 61 18.93 -24.99 6.29
C THR A 61 19.99 -24.24 5.49
N ILE A 62 19.56 -23.31 4.65
CA ILE A 62 20.45 -22.49 3.80
C ILE A 62 20.35 -21.03 4.24
N GLY A 63 21.49 -20.39 4.51
CA GLY A 63 21.56 -19.00 4.94
C GLY A 63 20.97 -18.74 6.34
N PRO A 64 20.64 -17.47 6.66
CA PRO A 64 20.74 -16.27 5.81
C PRO A 64 22.16 -15.73 5.63
N ASP A 65 23.12 -16.24 6.39
CA ASP A 65 24.54 -15.89 6.26
C ASP A 65 25.19 -16.56 5.05
N SER A 66 26.21 -15.90 4.52
CA SER A 66 26.92 -16.31 3.32
C SER A 66 28.41 -16.07 3.47
N ALA A 67 29.22 -16.93 2.86
CA ALA A 67 30.65 -16.71 2.68
C ALA A 67 30.93 -15.47 1.79
N GLY A 68 29.96 -15.04 0.98
CA GLY A 68 30.03 -13.81 0.18
C GLY A 68 31.29 -13.73 -0.68
N LEU A 69 32.08 -12.67 -0.50
CA LEU A 69 33.35 -12.45 -1.22
C LEU A 69 34.42 -13.51 -0.89
N GLU A 70 34.31 -14.16 0.26
CA GLU A 70 35.23 -15.20 0.72
C GLU A 70 34.83 -16.59 0.21
N ILE A 71 33.86 -16.71 -0.70
CA ILE A 71 33.43 -18.03 -1.22
C ILE A 71 34.60 -18.80 -1.84
N GLN A 72 35.50 -18.11 -2.56
CA GLN A 72 36.67 -18.72 -3.19
C GLN A 72 37.71 -19.22 -2.19
N THR A 73 37.61 -18.84 -0.92
CA THR A 73 38.50 -19.33 0.13
C THR A 73 37.79 -20.25 1.11
N LYS A 74 36.49 -20.09 1.37
CA LYS A 74 35.75 -20.80 2.43
C LYS A 74 34.99 -22.05 1.98
N ALA A 75 34.57 -22.13 0.71
CA ALA A 75 33.79 -23.28 0.22
C ALA A 75 34.67 -24.52 0.00
N PHE A 76 34.09 -25.71 0.14
CA PHE A 76 34.81 -26.98 -0.05
C PHE A 76 35.41 -27.11 -1.44
N VAL A 77 34.64 -26.75 -2.47
CA VAL A 77 35.10 -26.83 -3.87
C VAL A 77 36.33 -25.96 -4.16
N PHE A 78 36.64 -24.97 -3.32
CA PHE A 78 37.83 -24.12 -3.45
C PHE A 78 38.94 -24.39 -2.42
N GLY A 79 38.69 -25.19 -1.37
CA GLY A 79 39.74 -25.77 -0.53
C GLY A 79 39.64 -25.58 0.98
N ASP A 80 38.50 -25.18 1.52
CA ASP A 80 38.29 -25.03 2.97
C ASP A 80 37.11 -25.90 3.44
N SER A 81 36.48 -25.55 4.56
CA SER A 81 35.69 -26.44 5.42
C SER A 81 34.25 -25.98 5.65
N THR A 82 33.81 -24.89 4.99
CA THR A 82 32.46 -24.35 5.17
C THR A 82 31.54 -24.91 4.07
N PRO A 83 30.44 -25.62 4.42
CA PRO A 83 29.47 -26.06 3.44
C PRO A 83 28.68 -24.87 2.88
N THR A 84 28.69 -24.70 1.57
CA THR A 84 27.97 -23.64 0.85
C THR A 84 27.03 -24.20 -0.22
N ALA A 85 26.06 -23.40 -0.66
CA ALA A 85 25.14 -23.80 -1.73
C ALA A 85 25.87 -24.22 -3.02
N THR A 86 27.01 -23.59 -3.35
CA THR A 86 27.87 -23.99 -4.47
C THR A 86 28.37 -25.43 -4.33
N ASP A 87 28.76 -25.87 -3.13
CA ASP A 87 29.30 -27.22 -2.91
C ASP A 87 28.25 -28.31 -3.20
N TYR A 88 27.00 -28.07 -2.79
CA TYR A 88 25.89 -28.99 -3.04
C TYR A 88 25.53 -29.06 -4.53
N VAL A 89 25.48 -27.91 -5.21
CA VAL A 89 25.21 -27.87 -6.66
C VAL A 89 26.33 -28.59 -7.44
N VAL A 90 27.60 -28.32 -7.11
CA VAL A 90 28.74 -29.00 -7.77
C VAL A 90 28.74 -30.51 -7.50
N ALA A 91 28.30 -30.95 -6.32
CA ALA A 91 28.12 -32.37 -6.01
C ALA A 91 26.98 -33.04 -6.79
N GLU A 92 25.92 -32.29 -7.11
CA GLU A 92 24.77 -32.75 -7.90
C GLU A 92 25.13 -32.91 -9.39
N SER A 93 25.84 -31.92 -9.96
CA SER A 93 25.98 -31.74 -11.41
C SER A 93 26.97 -32.65 -12.14
N ALA A 94 27.32 -33.82 -11.59
CA ALA A 94 28.07 -34.90 -12.25
C ALA A 94 29.16 -34.47 -13.28
N ALA A 95 30.02 -33.53 -12.90
CA ALA A 95 31.17 -33.00 -13.66
C ALA A 95 30.91 -32.01 -14.83
N SER A 96 29.69 -31.50 -15.02
CA SER A 96 29.37 -30.56 -16.10
C SER A 96 29.73 -29.08 -15.79
N LEU A 97 29.77 -28.71 -14.50
CA LEU A 97 29.94 -27.33 -14.06
C LEU A 97 31.41 -26.91 -14.00
N GLN A 98 31.75 -25.79 -14.66
CA GLN A 98 33.09 -25.19 -14.63
C GLN A 98 33.29 -24.34 -13.36
N THR A 99 33.08 -24.91 -12.16
CA THR A 99 33.23 -24.17 -10.90
C THR A 99 33.84 -25.04 -9.81
N GLY A 100 35.04 -24.67 -9.37
CA GLY A 100 35.77 -25.34 -8.30
C GLY A 100 36.17 -26.78 -8.63
N ASN A 101 36.54 -27.55 -7.60
CA ASN A 101 36.90 -28.96 -7.70
C ASN A 101 35.91 -29.83 -6.90
N ALA A 102 35.08 -30.59 -7.62
CA ALA A 102 34.06 -31.47 -7.03
C ALA A 102 34.64 -32.55 -6.10
N ASP A 103 35.88 -33.00 -6.33
CA ASP A 103 36.54 -34.02 -5.51
C ASP A 103 36.80 -33.56 -4.07
N ARG A 104 36.76 -32.25 -3.83
CA ARG A 104 36.92 -31.66 -2.50
C ARG A 104 35.62 -31.66 -1.68
N VAL A 105 34.47 -31.91 -2.31
CA VAL A 105 33.19 -31.96 -1.60
C VAL A 105 33.11 -33.25 -0.79
N PRO A 106 33.00 -33.18 0.55
CA PRO A 106 33.03 -34.37 1.39
C PRO A 106 31.77 -35.24 1.23
N ALA A 107 31.87 -36.52 1.64
CA ALA A 107 30.82 -37.51 1.43
C ALA A 107 29.49 -37.15 2.11
N ASP A 108 29.53 -36.51 3.28
CA ASP A 108 28.34 -36.12 4.04
C ASP A 108 27.51 -35.02 3.36
N VAL A 109 28.15 -34.14 2.58
CA VAL A 109 27.48 -33.18 1.69
C VAL A 109 26.85 -33.92 0.50
N ARG A 110 27.58 -34.84 -0.13
CA ARG A 110 27.11 -35.62 -1.29
C ARG A 110 25.88 -36.48 -0.97
N GLU A 111 25.84 -37.10 0.22
CA GLU A 111 24.70 -37.90 0.68
C GLU A 111 23.40 -37.09 0.89
N ARG A 112 23.49 -35.76 0.91
CA ARG A 112 22.39 -34.85 1.22
C ARG A 112 21.99 -33.94 0.07
N VAL A 113 22.50 -34.20 -1.13
CA VAL A 113 22.16 -33.44 -2.34
C VAL A 113 20.65 -33.49 -2.60
N ASP A 114 20.01 -34.66 -2.48
CA ASP A 114 18.56 -34.79 -2.67
C ASP A 114 17.75 -33.95 -1.66
N ASP A 115 18.20 -33.89 -0.41
CA ASP A 115 17.60 -33.05 0.64
C ASP A 115 17.73 -31.55 0.28
N PHE A 116 18.87 -31.14 -0.29
CA PHE A 116 19.11 -29.76 -0.74
C PHE A 116 18.33 -29.39 -2.00
N SER A 117 18.18 -30.31 -2.95
CA SER A 117 17.44 -30.09 -4.21
C SER A 117 15.93 -30.09 -3.99
N SER A 118 15.44 -30.78 -2.97
CA SER A 118 14.02 -30.77 -2.57
C SER A 118 13.62 -29.55 -1.72
N MET A 119 14.57 -28.73 -1.26
CA MET A 119 14.25 -27.51 -0.53
C MET A 119 13.50 -26.50 -1.43
N PRO A 120 12.36 -25.96 -0.98
CA PRO A 120 11.61 -24.98 -1.77
C PRO A 120 12.42 -23.70 -1.93
N ARG A 121 12.65 -23.31 -3.18
CA ARG A 121 13.25 -22.03 -3.57
C ARG A 121 12.13 -21.20 -4.18
N ASP A 122 11.55 -20.29 -3.41
CA ASP A 122 10.41 -19.48 -3.88
C ASP A 122 10.88 -18.41 -4.88
N THR A 123 11.06 -18.81 -6.13
CA THR A 123 11.48 -17.92 -7.23
C THR A 123 10.30 -17.37 -8.03
N THR A 124 9.06 -17.56 -7.57
CA THR A 124 7.89 -17.36 -8.43
C THR A 124 7.36 -15.92 -8.40
N ARG A 125 7.39 -15.27 -9.57
CA ARG A 125 6.74 -13.98 -9.88
C ARG A 125 5.73 -14.11 -11.01
N LYS A 126 5.09 -15.27 -11.11
CA LYS A 126 4.06 -15.49 -12.13
C LYS A 126 2.78 -14.78 -11.70
N THR A 127 2.38 -13.78 -12.48
CA THR A 127 1.05 -13.15 -12.43
C THR A 127 0.11 -13.73 -13.49
N LYS A 128 0.59 -14.69 -14.29
CA LYS A 128 -0.17 -15.46 -15.30
C LYS A 128 0.31 -16.90 -15.28
N ALA A 129 -0.60 -17.84 -15.57
CA ALA A 129 -0.31 -19.27 -15.59
C ALA A 129 0.70 -19.67 -16.69
N GLU A 130 0.91 -18.82 -17.70
CA GLU A 130 1.78 -19.07 -18.85
C GLU A 130 3.28 -19.06 -18.49
N ASP A 131 4.08 -19.69 -19.34
CA ASP A 131 5.53 -19.75 -19.21
C ASP A 131 6.19 -18.46 -19.71
N ILE A 132 7.20 -17.95 -18.98
CA ILE A 132 7.84 -16.66 -19.23
C ILE A 132 9.31 -16.84 -19.58
N ASP A 133 9.82 -16.04 -20.51
CA ASP A 133 11.24 -16.01 -20.85
C ASP A 133 12.07 -15.57 -19.62
N VAL A 134 13.08 -16.36 -19.25
CA VAL A 134 13.99 -16.06 -18.13
C VAL A 134 15.35 -15.64 -18.67
N LEU A 135 15.85 -14.50 -18.20
CA LEU A 135 17.23 -14.05 -18.39
C LEU A 135 18.00 -14.32 -17.10
N LEU A 136 18.98 -15.23 -17.16
CA LEU A 136 19.80 -15.62 -16.02
C LEU A 136 21.16 -14.90 -16.07
N VAL A 137 21.46 -14.16 -15.01
CA VAL A 137 22.67 -13.35 -14.85
C VAL A 137 23.27 -13.50 -13.46
N GLY A 138 24.41 -12.87 -13.22
CA GLY A 138 25.13 -12.94 -11.95
C GLY A 138 26.25 -13.97 -11.95
N GLY A 139 27.20 -13.82 -11.03
CA GLY A 139 28.33 -14.74 -10.91
C GLY A 139 27.90 -16.17 -10.57
N GLY A 140 26.79 -16.32 -9.85
CA GLY A 140 26.17 -17.60 -9.52
C GLY A 140 25.31 -18.20 -10.64
N ALA A 141 25.10 -17.51 -11.77
CA ALA A 141 24.44 -18.11 -12.94
C ALA A 141 25.20 -19.35 -13.47
N VAL A 142 26.49 -19.45 -13.17
CA VAL A 142 27.30 -20.63 -13.46
C VAL A 142 26.76 -21.90 -12.80
N LEU A 143 26.05 -21.77 -11.67
CA LEU A 143 25.46 -22.89 -10.93
C LEU A 143 24.24 -23.52 -11.62
N VAL A 144 23.73 -22.90 -12.69
CA VAL A 144 22.64 -23.45 -13.49
C VAL A 144 23.22 -23.95 -14.81
N GLU A 145 23.03 -25.24 -15.08
CA GLU A 145 23.49 -25.89 -16.32
C GLU A 145 22.79 -25.31 -17.55
N ASP A 146 23.49 -25.31 -18.67
CA ASP A 146 22.93 -24.84 -19.92
C ASP A 146 21.83 -25.82 -20.39
N GLY A 147 20.65 -25.28 -20.73
CA GLY A 147 19.49 -26.09 -21.12
C GLY A 147 18.66 -26.61 -19.93
N THR A 148 18.99 -26.26 -18.69
CA THR A 148 18.11 -26.53 -17.53
C THR A 148 16.72 -25.94 -17.77
N LYS A 149 15.69 -26.78 -17.66
CA LYS A 149 14.29 -26.33 -17.69
C LYS A 149 13.88 -25.86 -16.31
N LEU A 150 13.76 -24.55 -16.13
CA LEU A 150 13.16 -24.00 -14.92
C LEU A 150 11.65 -24.14 -14.99
N ARG A 151 11.04 -24.65 -13.92
CA ARG A 151 9.58 -24.77 -13.83
C ARG A 151 8.97 -23.38 -14.03
N GLY A 152 8.16 -23.26 -15.08
CA GLY A 152 7.50 -22.02 -15.39
C GLY A 152 8.24 -21.07 -16.34
N ALA A 153 9.41 -21.47 -16.83
CA ALA A 153 10.15 -20.73 -17.85
C ALA A 153 9.89 -21.33 -19.25
N SER A 154 9.56 -20.49 -20.22
CA SER A 154 9.40 -20.89 -21.62
C SER A 154 10.77 -21.22 -22.23
N LYS A 155 11.76 -20.40 -21.92
CA LYS A 155 13.18 -20.56 -22.22
C LYS A 155 14.03 -19.87 -21.15
N VAL A 156 15.22 -20.41 -20.94
CA VAL A 156 16.25 -19.81 -20.08
C VAL A 156 17.37 -19.30 -20.98
N ILE A 157 17.63 -18.00 -20.92
CA ILE A 157 18.66 -17.31 -21.67
C ILE A 157 19.78 -16.96 -20.70
N LYS A 158 20.97 -17.52 -20.93
CA LYS A 158 22.18 -17.23 -20.16
C LYS A 158 23.21 -16.58 -21.10
N PRO A 159 23.35 -15.24 -21.10
CA PRO A 159 24.28 -14.55 -21.98
C PRO A 159 25.74 -14.91 -21.68
N THR A 160 26.61 -14.78 -22.69
CA THR A 160 28.06 -15.01 -22.57
C THR A 160 28.69 -14.22 -21.42
N TYR A 161 28.23 -12.98 -21.20
CA TYR A 161 28.72 -12.08 -20.15
C TYR A 161 27.77 -11.99 -18.94
N SER A 162 27.01 -13.04 -18.66
CA SER A 162 26.07 -13.13 -17.53
C SER A 162 26.68 -12.74 -16.18
N GLY A 163 27.94 -13.14 -15.92
CA GLY A 163 28.66 -12.82 -14.68
C GLY A 163 28.96 -11.34 -14.44
N VAL A 164 28.84 -10.48 -15.46
CA VAL A 164 29.11 -9.03 -15.39
C VAL A 164 27.92 -8.18 -15.88
N ALA A 165 26.72 -8.76 -15.92
CA ALA A 165 25.53 -8.11 -16.47
C ALA A 165 25.21 -6.76 -15.83
N ASN A 166 25.40 -6.61 -14.51
CA ASN A 166 25.14 -5.34 -13.81
C ASN A 166 26.09 -4.23 -14.27
N ALA A 167 27.35 -4.55 -14.55
CA ALA A 167 28.33 -3.59 -15.09
C ALA A 167 27.96 -3.17 -16.52
N ILE A 168 27.49 -4.12 -17.34
CA ILE A 168 26.96 -3.83 -18.68
C ILE A 168 25.73 -2.92 -18.57
N GLY A 169 24.80 -3.24 -17.66
CA GLY A 169 23.60 -2.45 -17.40
C GLY A 169 23.92 -1.01 -17.00
N ALA A 170 24.93 -0.81 -16.14
CA ALA A 170 25.41 0.51 -15.76
C ALA A 170 26.04 1.26 -16.95
N ALA A 171 26.81 0.58 -17.80
CA ALA A 171 27.48 1.18 -18.95
C ALA A 171 26.51 1.60 -20.08
N ILE A 172 25.34 0.96 -20.18
CA ILE A 172 24.31 1.28 -21.19
C ILE A 172 23.15 2.11 -20.62
N ALA A 173 23.24 2.54 -19.36
CA ALA A 173 22.19 3.31 -18.71
C ALA A 173 21.99 4.66 -19.42
N ARG A 174 20.72 5.04 -19.60
CA ARG A 174 20.38 6.38 -20.10
C ARG A 174 20.56 7.43 -19.01
N VAL A 175 21.01 8.60 -19.40
CA VAL A 175 21.10 9.77 -18.53
C VAL A 175 19.69 10.27 -18.25
N SER A 176 19.43 10.70 -17.01
CA SER A 176 18.13 11.25 -16.64
C SER A 176 18.24 12.60 -15.95
N GLY A 177 17.25 13.45 -16.18
CA GLY A 177 17.02 14.69 -15.45
C GLY A 177 15.62 14.65 -14.85
N THR A 178 15.52 14.81 -13.54
CA THR A 178 14.23 14.81 -12.83
C THR A 178 14.00 16.16 -12.17
N VAL A 179 12.79 16.69 -12.28
CA VAL A 179 12.31 17.85 -11.54
C VAL A 179 11.07 17.44 -10.77
N ASP A 180 11.11 17.62 -9.45
CA ASP A 180 9.98 17.46 -8.54
C ASP A 180 9.79 18.77 -7.79
N THR A 181 8.68 19.46 -8.03
CA THR A 181 8.46 20.82 -7.51
C THR A 181 6.98 21.12 -7.34
N VAL A 182 6.64 21.93 -6.32
CA VAL A 182 5.33 22.55 -6.20
C VAL A 182 5.35 23.92 -6.86
N ARG A 183 4.38 24.21 -7.73
CA ARG A 183 4.26 25.50 -8.43
C ARG A 183 2.84 26.05 -8.37
N PRO A 184 2.69 27.39 -8.31
CA PRO A 184 1.40 28.02 -8.46
C PRO A 184 0.89 27.92 -9.91
N THR A 185 -0.42 27.77 -10.06
CA THR A 185 -1.16 27.71 -11.33
C THR A 185 -2.22 28.83 -11.38
N ALA A 186 -2.03 29.90 -10.61
CA ALA A 186 -3.00 31.00 -10.50
C ALA A 186 -2.91 31.94 -11.72
N GLU A 187 -1.68 32.19 -12.18
CA GLU A 187 -1.39 33.13 -13.27
C GLU A 187 -1.17 32.42 -14.61
N LYS A 188 -0.85 31.12 -14.59
CA LYS A 188 -0.56 30.28 -15.75
C LYS A 188 -1.42 29.04 -15.72
N THR A 189 -1.80 28.54 -16.89
CA THR A 189 -2.49 27.25 -16.98
C THR A 189 -1.56 26.13 -16.51
N THR A 190 -2.14 25.04 -15.98
CA THR A 190 -1.37 23.85 -15.58
C THR A 190 -0.48 23.34 -16.71
N GLN A 191 -0.94 23.44 -17.96
CA GLN A 191 -0.19 23.04 -19.14
C GLN A 191 1.05 23.92 -19.37
N GLN A 192 0.92 25.25 -19.23
CA GLN A 192 2.06 26.17 -19.35
C GLN A 192 3.11 25.91 -18.28
N VAL A 193 2.69 25.68 -17.03
CA VAL A 193 3.63 25.35 -15.94
C VAL A 193 4.28 23.98 -16.18
N LEU A 194 3.53 23.00 -16.70
CA LEU A 194 4.07 21.70 -17.05
C LEU A 194 5.14 21.81 -18.16
N GLU A 195 4.91 22.63 -19.18
CA GLU A 195 5.89 22.88 -20.25
C GLU A 195 7.19 23.48 -19.68
N GLU A 196 7.09 24.45 -18.79
CA GLU A 196 8.24 25.05 -18.10
C GLU A 196 9.02 24.02 -17.27
N VAL A 197 8.32 23.20 -16.48
CA VAL A 197 8.96 22.13 -15.67
C VAL A 197 9.56 21.05 -16.57
N SER A 198 8.93 20.75 -17.71
CA SER A 198 9.43 19.77 -18.69
C SER A 198 10.71 20.26 -19.37
N GLN A 199 10.80 21.55 -19.68
CA GLN A 199 12.03 22.16 -20.18
C GLN A 199 13.14 22.09 -19.11
N LEU A 200 12.84 22.39 -17.85
CA LEU A 200 13.82 22.25 -16.76
C LEU A 200 14.33 20.82 -16.60
N ALA A 201 13.46 19.81 -16.71
CA ALA A 201 13.86 18.41 -16.64
C ALA A 201 14.73 17.99 -17.84
N THR A 202 14.40 18.50 -19.02
CA THR A 202 15.17 18.31 -20.25
C THR A 202 16.55 18.94 -20.14
N GLU A 203 16.65 20.16 -19.63
CA GLU A 203 17.92 20.84 -19.42
C GLU A 203 18.78 20.11 -18.38
N ARG A 204 18.20 19.65 -17.25
CA ARG A 204 18.91 18.80 -16.28
C ARG A 204 19.44 17.52 -16.89
N ALA A 205 18.68 16.87 -17.78
CA ALA A 205 19.15 15.66 -18.44
C ALA A 205 20.35 15.97 -19.35
N PHE A 206 20.31 17.09 -20.08
CA PHE A 206 21.40 17.57 -20.91
C PHE A 206 22.65 17.92 -20.07
N GLU A 207 22.49 18.70 -18.99
CA GLU A 207 23.57 19.04 -18.04
C GLU A 207 24.21 17.79 -17.41
N ASN A 208 23.43 16.73 -17.20
CA ASN A 208 23.92 15.45 -16.71
C ASN A 208 24.64 14.60 -17.79
N GLY A 209 24.76 15.10 -19.03
CA GLY A 209 25.48 14.45 -20.13
C GLY A 209 24.61 13.70 -21.14
N ALA A 210 23.30 13.99 -21.21
CA ALA A 210 22.45 13.42 -22.26
C ALA A 210 22.64 14.15 -23.60
N LEU A 211 22.66 13.41 -24.69
CA LEU A 211 22.58 13.95 -26.06
C LEU A 211 21.24 14.66 -26.27
N ARG A 212 21.27 15.99 -26.53
CA ARG A 212 20.07 16.85 -26.62
C ARG A 212 18.98 16.28 -27.55
N ASP A 213 19.35 15.78 -28.72
CA ASP A 213 18.41 15.28 -29.73
C ASP A 213 17.78 13.92 -29.37
N THR A 214 18.32 13.25 -28.34
CA THR A 214 17.80 11.95 -27.85
C THR A 214 16.91 12.10 -26.62
N ILE A 215 16.84 13.30 -26.03
CA ILE A 215 16.09 13.52 -24.79
C ILE A 215 14.60 13.44 -25.06
N LYS A 216 13.92 12.61 -24.27
CA LYS A 216 12.46 12.47 -24.26
C LYS A 216 11.93 12.44 -22.84
N LEU A 217 10.68 12.85 -22.66
CA LEU A 217 10.00 12.71 -21.38
C LEU A 217 9.66 11.23 -21.14
N ALA A 218 10.15 10.70 -20.03
CA ALA A 218 9.91 9.33 -19.57
C ALA A 218 8.78 9.23 -18.55
N GLY A 219 8.51 10.31 -17.82
CA GLY A 219 7.44 10.37 -16.82
C GLY A 219 6.99 11.79 -16.60
N VAL A 220 5.68 11.99 -16.52
CA VAL A 220 5.04 13.27 -16.23
C VAL A 220 3.88 12.99 -15.30
N ASP A 221 3.97 13.50 -14.08
CA ASP A 221 2.89 13.48 -13.11
C ASP A 221 2.57 14.91 -12.67
N VAL A 222 1.29 15.26 -12.77
CA VAL A 222 0.76 16.51 -12.24
C VAL A 222 -0.27 16.18 -11.17
N ILE A 223 0.04 16.57 -9.95
CA ILE A 223 -0.75 16.23 -8.76
C ILE A 223 -1.29 17.54 -8.16
N PRO A 224 -2.58 17.86 -8.39
CA PRO A 224 -3.22 18.99 -7.73
C PRO A 224 -3.21 18.81 -6.21
N ILE A 225 -2.84 19.86 -5.48
CA ILE A 225 -2.84 19.82 -4.01
C ILE A 225 -4.25 20.17 -3.52
N GLN A 226 -4.88 19.27 -2.75
CA GLN A 226 -6.21 19.52 -2.17
C GLN A 226 -6.16 20.67 -1.17
N TYR A 227 -7.29 21.38 -1.02
CA TYR A 227 -7.49 22.52 -0.10
C TYR A 227 -6.63 23.77 -0.35
N VAL A 228 -5.59 23.68 -1.18
CA VAL A 228 -4.80 24.83 -1.63
C VAL A 228 -5.24 25.22 -3.03
N ALA A 229 -5.78 26.44 -3.17
CA ALA A 229 -6.17 26.95 -4.48
C ALA A 229 -4.94 27.16 -5.38
N ASN A 230 -5.08 26.81 -6.66
CA ASN A 230 -4.14 27.14 -7.72
C ASN A 230 -2.68 26.70 -7.42
N LYS A 231 -2.48 25.49 -6.88
CA LYS A 231 -1.15 24.86 -6.75
C LYS A 231 -1.20 23.39 -7.15
N ALA A 232 -0.13 22.94 -7.80
CA ALA A 232 0.08 21.54 -8.12
C ALA A 232 1.55 21.17 -7.91
N ARG A 233 1.79 19.91 -7.56
CA ARG A 233 3.11 19.27 -7.62
C ARG A 233 3.31 18.72 -9.03
N PHE A 234 4.47 19.00 -9.60
CA PHE A 234 4.89 18.55 -10.91
C PHE A 234 6.10 17.64 -10.73
N VAL A 235 6.01 16.40 -11.20
CA VAL A 235 7.11 15.45 -11.24
C VAL A 235 7.36 15.11 -12.70
N VAL A 236 8.47 15.60 -13.26
CA VAL A 236 8.84 15.36 -14.66
C VAL A 236 10.21 14.71 -14.72
N LYS A 237 10.29 13.59 -15.42
CA LYS A 237 11.53 12.86 -15.70
C LYS A 237 11.80 12.87 -17.19
N ALA A 238 12.94 13.41 -17.59
CA ALA A 238 13.47 13.31 -18.94
C ALA A 238 14.61 12.27 -18.97
N ILE A 239 14.74 11.54 -20.08
CA ILE A 239 15.83 10.59 -20.32
C ILE A 239 16.42 10.79 -21.71
N GLY A 240 17.72 10.61 -21.87
CA GLY A 240 18.41 10.63 -23.15
C GLY A 240 19.60 9.67 -23.16
N ASP A 241 20.12 9.38 -24.35
CA ASP A 241 21.32 8.58 -24.50
C ASP A 241 22.55 9.40 -24.09
N PHE A 242 23.57 8.74 -23.54
CA PHE A 242 24.77 9.40 -23.03
C PHE A 242 25.62 9.96 -24.18
N ASP A 243 26.12 11.20 -24.01
CA ASP A 243 27.03 11.83 -24.95
C ASP A 243 28.49 11.39 -24.68
N PHE A 244 29.03 10.53 -25.53
CA PHE A 244 30.38 9.96 -25.39
C PHE A 244 31.60 10.88 -25.71
N PRO A 245 31.50 12.14 -26.22
CA PRO A 245 32.67 12.98 -26.49
C PRO A 245 32.84 14.10 -25.45
N GLY A 246 33.90 13.99 -24.65
CA GLY A 246 34.41 15.05 -23.76
C GLY A 246 35.02 14.47 -22.49
N PRO A 247 36.04 15.10 -21.87
CA PRO A 247 36.54 14.63 -20.59
C PRO A 247 35.35 14.55 -19.63
N LEU A 248 35.25 13.42 -18.92
CA LEU A 248 34.32 13.28 -17.81
C LEU A 248 34.36 14.59 -16.99
N PRO A 249 33.21 15.13 -16.55
CA PRO A 249 33.24 16.13 -15.50
C PRO A 249 34.20 15.62 -14.43
N ALA A 250 35.08 16.51 -13.96
CA ALA A 250 36.07 16.19 -12.94
C ALA A 250 35.41 15.31 -11.87
N ALA A 251 36.16 14.33 -11.39
CA ALA A 251 35.75 13.41 -10.33
C ALA A 251 34.81 14.11 -9.34
N LEU A 252 33.85 13.36 -8.80
CA LEU A 252 33.10 13.74 -7.61
C LEU A 252 34.08 13.89 -6.42
N ASP A 253 34.98 14.87 -6.50
CA ASP A 253 35.70 15.48 -5.39
C ASP A 253 34.68 16.44 -4.78
N ASP A 254 33.66 15.87 -4.16
CA ASP A 254 32.94 16.57 -3.11
C ASP A 254 33.84 16.49 -1.86
N PRO A 255 34.49 17.59 -1.44
CA PRO A 255 35.33 17.60 -0.25
C PRO A 255 34.54 17.38 1.05
N GLU A 256 33.19 17.42 1.00
CA GLU A 256 32.30 17.00 2.09
C GLU A 256 31.84 15.55 1.96
N PHE A 257 32.10 14.86 0.85
CA PHE A 257 31.89 13.42 0.74
C PHE A 257 32.96 12.73 1.57
N ASN A 258 32.67 12.70 2.86
CA ASN A 258 33.53 12.21 3.91
C ASN A 258 33.71 10.70 3.70
N THR A 259 34.76 10.35 2.96
CA THR A 259 35.34 9.01 2.86
C THR A 259 35.95 8.55 4.18
N LYS A 260 35.73 9.26 5.31
CA LYS A 260 35.80 8.65 6.63
C LYS A 260 34.73 7.58 6.72
N LEU A 261 35.14 6.41 6.24
CA LEU A 261 35.02 5.14 6.92
C LEU A 261 33.63 4.99 7.51
N TYR A 262 32.80 4.31 6.71
CA TYR A 262 32.08 3.17 7.24
C TYR A 262 33.08 2.37 8.10
N GLU A 263 33.24 2.74 9.36
CA GLU A 263 33.64 1.76 10.36
C GLU A 263 32.58 0.68 10.21
N PRO A 264 32.96 -0.58 9.92
CA PRO A 264 31.99 -1.64 9.96
C PRO A 264 31.39 -1.54 11.35
N VAL A 265 30.15 -1.04 11.42
CA VAL A 265 29.40 -1.00 12.67
C VAL A 265 29.51 -2.43 13.12
N ASP A 266 30.19 -2.60 14.27
CA ASP A 266 30.40 -3.88 14.91
C ASP A 266 29.05 -4.57 14.77
N LYS A 267 28.97 -5.64 13.97
CA LYS A 267 27.75 -6.44 13.81
C LYS A 267 27.56 -7.17 15.14
N ARG A 268 27.48 -6.43 16.24
CA ARG A 268 26.66 -6.77 17.38
C ARG A 268 25.32 -7.04 16.74
N SER A 269 25.04 -8.32 16.63
CA SER A 269 23.72 -8.90 16.49
C SER A 269 22.79 -8.19 17.46
N THR A 270 22.29 -7.01 17.10
CA THR A 270 20.97 -6.60 17.54
C THR A 270 20.07 -7.52 16.74
N SER A 271 19.79 -8.67 17.33
CA SER A 271 18.94 -9.74 16.81
C SER A 271 17.47 -9.30 16.67
N HIS A 272 17.20 -8.01 16.52
CA HIS A 272 15.93 -7.50 16.07
C HIS A 272 15.88 -7.59 14.55
N THR A 273 16.07 -8.79 14.01
CA THR A 273 15.31 -9.16 12.82
C THR A 273 13.87 -9.24 13.33
N PRO A 274 12.93 -8.39 12.87
CA PRO A 274 11.53 -8.61 13.16
C PRO A 274 11.25 -10.05 12.77
N LEU A 275 10.83 -10.88 13.73
CA LEU A 275 10.47 -12.26 13.45
C LEU A 275 9.24 -12.21 12.56
N VAL A 276 9.45 -12.26 11.24
CA VAL A 276 8.36 -12.40 10.27
C VAL A 276 7.58 -13.64 10.67
N PRO A 277 6.30 -13.50 11.04
CA PRO A 277 5.53 -14.62 11.55
C PRO A 277 5.41 -15.69 10.47
N THR A 278 5.63 -16.93 10.86
CA THR A 278 5.42 -18.09 9.99
C THR A 278 3.94 -18.19 9.61
N LEU A 279 3.64 -18.81 8.46
CA LEU A 279 2.26 -19.06 8.04
C LEU A 279 1.44 -19.76 9.13
N SER A 280 2.01 -20.76 9.81
CA SER A 280 1.34 -21.48 10.90
C SER A 280 0.98 -20.56 12.08
N GLN A 281 1.83 -19.58 12.42
CA GLN A 281 1.53 -18.59 13.45
C GLN A 281 0.40 -17.65 13.04
N LEU A 282 0.32 -17.27 11.76
CA LEU A 282 -0.76 -16.43 11.24
C LEU A 282 -2.09 -17.19 11.21
N GLU A 283 -2.07 -18.46 10.80
CA GLU A 283 -3.27 -19.31 10.72
C GLU A 283 -3.85 -19.63 12.09
N SER A 284 -3.00 -19.89 13.08
CA SER A 284 -3.39 -20.22 14.46
C SER A 284 -3.70 -18.99 15.34
N TYR A 285 -3.46 -17.78 14.83
CA TYR A 285 -3.70 -16.56 15.58
C TYR A 285 -5.18 -16.39 15.94
N GLN A 286 -5.43 -16.08 17.22
CA GLN A 286 -6.74 -15.72 17.75
C GLN A 286 -6.64 -14.38 18.48
N PRO A 287 -7.61 -13.47 18.28
CA PRO A 287 -7.68 -12.22 19.04
C PRO A 287 -7.99 -12.51 20.51
N PHE A 288 -7.47 -11.68 21.42
CA PHE A 288 -7.71 -11.84 22.85
C PHE A 288 -8.88 -10.98 23.34
N VAL A 289 -9.95 -11.62 23.75
CA VAL A 289 -11.14 -10.97 24.32
C VAL A 289 -11.20 -11.25 25.82
N THR A 290 -11.33 -10.19 26.62
CA THR A 290 -11.40 -10.28 28.09
C THR A 290 -12.77 -10.76 28.56
N PRO A 291 -12.89 -11.24 29.82
CA PRO A 291 -14.19 -11.55 30.42
C PRO A 291 -15.16 -10.35 30.49
N ASN A 292 -14.65 -9.13 30.43
CA ASN A 292 -15.45 -7.91 30.37
C ASN A 292 -15.94 -7.57 28.96
N ARG A 293 -15.74 -8.48 27.98
CA ARG A 293 -16.08 -8.29 26.57
C ARG A 293 -15.34 -7.12 25.91
N GLU A 294 -14.09 -6.91 26.30
CA GLU A 294 -13.17 -6.01 25.60
C GLU A 294 -12.18 -6.83 24.78
N TRP A 295 -11.98 -6.49 23.51
CA TRP A 295 -10.91 -7.08 22.69
C TRP A 295 -9.64 -6.23 22.86
N LEU A 296 -8.61 -6.81 23.46
CA LEU A 296 -7.30 -6.17 23.58
C LEU A 296 -6.52 -6.39 22.29
N LEU A 297 -6.15 -5.29 21.63
CA LEU A 297 -5.52 -5.34 20.33
C LEU A 297 -4.02 -5.60 20.47
N SER A 298 -3.54 -6.64 19.79
CA SER A 298 -2.11 -6.77 19.52
C SER A 298 -1.68 -5.86 18.36
N GLU A 299 -0.38 -5.68 18.19
CA GLU A 299 0.20 -5.02 17.00
C GLU A 299 -0.29 -5.67 15.69
N ARG A 300 -0.47 -7.01 15.69
CA ARG A 300 -0.99 -7.76 14.55
C ARG A 300 -2.46 -7.44 14.27
N ASP A 301 -3.28 -7.28 15.31
CA ASP A 301 -4.67 -6.87 15.13
C ASP A 301 -4.74 -5.49 14.46
N LEU A 302 -3.92 -4.55 14.94
CA LEU A 302 -3.84 -3.20 14.39
C LEU A 302 -3.33 -3.19 12.93
N GLU A 303 -2.36 -4.04 12.59
CA GLU A 303 -1.87 -4.18 11.21
C GLU A 303 -2.98 -4.67 10.26
N TRP A 304 -3.77 -5.66 10.71
CA TRP A 304 -4.88 -6.18 9.92
C TRP A 304 -6.04 -5.18 9.84
N ILE A 305 -6.38 -4.51 10.95
CA ILE A 305 -7.38 -3.43 10.94
C ILE A 305 -6.94 -2.33 9.96
N SER A 306 -5.67 -1.91 10.00
CA SER A 306 -5.11 -0.89 9.09
C SER A 306 -5.31 -1.27 7.61
N THR A 307 -4.93 -2.50 7.23
CA THR A 307 -5.09 -3.01 5.87
C THR A 307 -6.57 -3.05 5.45
N GLY A 308 -7.44 -3.53 6.33
CA GLY A 308 -8.87 -3.60 6.09
C GLY A 308 -9.54 -2.22 5.99
N CYS A 309 -9.16 -1.27 6.85
CA CYS A 309 -9.63 0.12 6.80
C CYS A 309 -9.33 0.73 5.44
N TYR A 310 -8.13 0.48 4.89
CA TYR A 310 -7.77 1.02 3.58
C TYR A 310 -8.65 0.44 2.45
N ILE A 311 -8.94 -0.86 2.49
CA ILE A 311 -9.84 -1.52 1.53
C ILE A 311 -11.27 -0.99 1.66
N LEU A 312 -11.77 -0.80 2.88
CA LEU A 312 -13.09 -0.23 3.13
C LEU A 312 -13.18 1.27 2.81
N GLY A 313 -12.03 1.94 2.59
CA GLY A 313 -11.95 3.36 2.25
C GLY A 313 -12.46 3.73 0.86
N SER A 314 -12.79 2.77 -0.02
CA SER A 314 -13.33 3.05 -1.37
C SER A 314 -12.48 4.06 -2.17
N GLY A 315 -11.15 3.97 -2.05
CA GLY A 315 -10.19 4.88 -2.69
C GLY A 315 -9.89 6.17 -1.91
N GLY A 316 -10.58 6.45 -0.81
CA GLY A 316 -10.33 7.61 0.05
C GLY A 316 -10.03 7.25 1.50
N GLY A 317 -10.32 8.17 2.41
CA GLY A 317 -9.98 8.04 3.85
C GLY A 317 -8.49 8.14 4.17
N GLY A 318 -7.61 8.31 3.18
CA GLY A 318 -6.16 8.49 3.35
C GLY A 318 -5.38 7.18 3.58
N SER A 319 -4.06 7.20 3.34
CA SER A 319 -3.19 6.04 3.60
C SER A 319 -3.04 5.82 5.11
N PRO A 320 -3.36 4.64 5.67
CA PRO A 320 -3.30 4.39 7.11
C PRO A 320 -1.89 4.18 7.67
N TYR A 321 -0.85 4.19 6.81
CA TYR A 321 0.52 3.82 7.18
C TYR A 321 1.10 4.68 8.32
N GLY A 322 0.88 6.00 8.28
CA GLY A 322 1.41 6.92 9.29
C GLY A 322 0.79 6.66 10.66
N GLU A 323 -0.54 6.60 10.71
CA GLU A 323 -1.35 6.35 11.91
C GLU A 323 -1.05 5.00 12.55
N PHE A 324 -0.91 3.95 11.74
CA PHE A 324 -0.51 2.63 12.22
C PHE A 324 0.85 2.68 12.93
N SER A 325 1.83 3.37 12.34
CA SER A 325 3.19 3.46 12.89
C SER A 325 3.25 4.19 14.24
N MET A 326 2.24 5.00 14.58
CA MET A 326 2.12 5.71 15.86
C MET A 326 1.20 5.00 16.86
N SER A 327 0.50 3.94 16.44
CA SER A 327 -0.49 3.26 17.28
C SER A 327 0.19 2.46 18.39
N THR A 328 -0.42 2.50 19.58
CA THR A 328 0.03 1.73 20.76
C THR A 328 -1.12 0.90 21.31
N THR A 329 -0.89 0.22 22.44
CA THR A 329 -1.88 -0.68 23.06
C THR A 329 -3.24 0.00 23.18
N SER A 330 -4.24 -0.63 22.56
CA SER A 330 -5.62 -0.16 22.45
C SER A 330 -6.58 -1.33 22.72
N ARG A 331 -7.83 -1.01 23.05
CA ARG A 331 -8.88 -2.01 23.28
C ARG A 331 -10.16 -1.61 22.55
N THR A 332 -10.95 -2.58 22.12
CA THR A 332 -12.24 -2.33 21.47
C THR A 332 -13.39 -2.94 22.26
N GLU A 333 -14.58 -2.35 22.16
CA GLU A 333 -15.81 -2.85 22.80
C GLU A 333 -17.05 -2.77 21.88
N ASP A 334 -18.11 -3.53 22.20
CA ASP A 334 -19.43 -3.43 21.55
C ASP A 334 -20.35 -2.39 22.24
N SER A 335 -20.00 -1.99 23.46
CA SER A 335 -20.85 -1.19 24.34
C SER A 335 -20.63 0.30 24.06
N ALA A 336 -21.70 1.00 23.69
CA ALA A 336 -21.61 2.39 23.27
C ALA A 336 -21.59 3.32 24.49
N ALA A 337 -20.48 4.01 24.70
CA ALA A 337 -20.39 5.18 25.58
C ALA A 337 -19.73 6.36 24.84
N LEU A 338 -19.67 7.54 25.47
CA LEU A 338 -19.49 8.86 24.83
C LEU A 338 -18.33 8.91 23.81
N HIS A 339 -18.42 9.75 22.77
CA HIS A 339 -17.68 9.57 21.49
C HIS A 339 -16.39 10.40 21.37
N ARG A 340 -15.59 10.22 20.29
CA ARG A 340 -15.16 11.27 19.29
C ARG A 340 -13.78 11.05 18.59
N GLY A 341 -13.64 11.55 17.34
CA GLY A 341 -12.37 11.89 16.64
C GLY A 341 -12.29 11.53 15.13
N VAL A 342 -11.83 12.45 14.26
CA VAL A 342 -11.59 12.23 12.80
C VAL A 342 -10.54 13.19 12.24
N GLY A 343 -9.59 12.75 11.41
CA GLY A 343 -8.61 13.64 10.77
C GLY A 343 -9.14 14.27 9.49
N TRP A 344 -8.82 15.55 9.24
CA TRP A 344 -9.12 16.23 7.97
C TRP A 344 -7.82 16.74 7.35
N ALA A 345 -7.38 16.13 6.25
CA ALA A 345 -6.14 16.56 5.60
C ALA A 345 -6.10 16.21 4.12
N ALA A 346 -5.30 16.95 3.35
CA ALA A 346 -5.03 16.63 1.96
C ALA A 346 -4.16 15.36 1.88
N PRO A 347 -4.53 14.32 1.08
CA PRO A 347 -3.73 13.11 0.89
C PRO A 347 -2.28 13.38 0.49
N ALA A 348 -2.04 14.41 -0.34
CA ALA A 348 -0.69 14.80 -0.75
C ALA A 348 0.15 15.38 0.41
N VAL A 349 -0.48 15.96 1.43
CA VAL A 349 0.21 16.54 2.60
C VAL A 349 0.53 15.46 3.62
N VAL A 350 -0.43 14.59 3.96
CA VAL A 350 -0.26 13.55 4.99
C VAL A 350 0.73 12.45 4.61
N ILE A 351 1.00 12.25 3.32
CA ILE A 351 2.05 11.33 2.87
C ILE A 351 3.46 11.91 3.14
N GLU A 352 3.60 13.23 3.32
CA GLU A 352 4.89 13.91 3.54
C GLU A 352 5.04 14.48 4.95
N LYS A 353 3.95 14.97 5.55
CA LYS A 353 3.89 15.54 6.90
C LYS A 353 3.44 14.46 7.86
N LEU A 354 4.33 14.04 8.76
CA LEU A 354 3.98 13.19 9.90
C LEU A 354 2.91 13.90 10.76
N ALA A 355 1.94 13.12 11.26
CA ALA A 355 0.93 13.67 12.15
C ALA A 355 1.58 14.14 13.47
N GLY A 356 1.18 15.34 13.92
CA GLY A 356 1.52 15.85 15.25
C GLY A 356 0.38 15.64 16.25
N ASN A 357 0.31 16.47 17.29
CA ASN A 357 -0.70 16.39 18.34
C ASN A 357 -2.09 16.91 17.92
N GLN A 358 -2.27 17.33 16.66
CA GLN A 358 -3.49 17.92 16.13
C GLN A 358 -4.78 17.14 16.46
N MET A 359 -4.74 15.80 16.46
CA MET A 359 -5.91 14.98 16.83
C MET A 359 -6.22 15.05 18.33
N MET A 360 -5.19 14.97 19.18
CA MET A 360 -5.36 15.11 20.63
C MET A 360 -5.79 16.53 21.00
N GLU A 361 -5.22 17.55 20.38
CA GLU A 361 -5.55 18.96 20.64
C GLU A 361 -7.01 19.29 20.29
N SER A 362 -7.49 18.90 19.10
CA SER A 362 -8.88 19.11 18.73
C SER A 362 -9.82 18.38 19.69
N GLN A 363 -9.43 17.17 20.09
CA GLN A 363 -10.23 16.34 20.96
C GLN A 363 -10.29 16.87 22.41
N CYS A 364 -9.18 17.35 22.97
CA CYS A 364 -9.12 18.01 24.27
C CYS A 364 -9.97 19.28 24.30
N ALA A 365 -9.87 20.13 23.26
CA ALA A 365 -10.63 21.38 23.20
C ALA A 365 -12.14 21.16 23.22
N VAL A 366 -12.57 20.07 22.60
CA VAL A 366 -13.96 19.64 22.65
C VAL A 366 -14.37 19.25 24.07
N TRP A 367 -13.56 18.46 24.80
CA TRP A 367 -13.84 18.07 26.19
C TRP A 367 -13.91 19.26 27.13
N ASP A 368 -12.97 20.19 27.00
CA ASP A 368 -12.95 21.40 27.80
C ASP A 368 -14.26 22.19 27.61
N ALA A 369 -14.82 22.18 26.40
CA ALA A 369 -16.07 22.85 26.10
C ALA A 369 -17.32 22.10 26.63
N ILE A 370 -17.29 20.78 26.77
CA ILE A 370 -18.40 19.97 27.31
C ILE A 370 -18.37 19.89 28.83
N GLY A 371 -17.16 19.83 29.40
CA GLY A 371 -16.90 19.62 30.82
C GLY A 371 -16.75 18.15 31.25
N SER A 372 -16.60 17.20 30.32
CA SER A 372 -16.35 15.79 30.66
C SER A 372 -15.55 15.05 29.59
N GLN A 373 -14.71 14.11 30.03
CA GLN A 373 -14.03 13.15 29.16
C GLN A 373 -15.04 12.09 28.67
N PRO A 374 -14.86 11.54 27.45
CA PRO A 374 -15.67 10.44 26.97
C PRO A 374 -15.26 9.11 27.60
N ASP A 375 -16.22 8.20 27.67
CA ASP A 375 -16.02 6.85 28.17
C ASP A 375 -15.46 5.89 27.09
N ALA A 376 -15.61 6.24 25.80
CA ALA A 376 -15.13 5.48 24.66
C ALA A 376 -14.76 6.41 23.49
N VAL A 377 -14.32 5.87 22.36
CA VAL A 377 -14.16 6.61 21.11
C VAL A 377 -14.67 5.78 19.95
N ILE A 378 -15.19 6.43 18.91
CA ILE A 378 -15.62 5.77 17.67
C ILE A 378 -15.06 6.60 16.53
N THR A 379 -14.71 5.93 15.42
CA THR A 379 -14.35 6.67 14.22
C THR A 379 -15.61 7.17 13.50
N LEU A 380 -15.49 8.29 12.78
CA LEU A 380 -16.57 8.75 11.91
C LEU A 380 -16.68 7.88 10.66
N GLU A 381 -15.54 7.45 10.13
CA GLU A 381 -15.48 6.58 8.96
C GLU A 381 -14.42 5.51 9.13
N ILE A 382 -14.74 4.28 8.74
CA ILE A 382 -13.79 3.15 8.79
C ILE A 382 -12.69 3.26 7.72
N GLY A 383 -12.83 4.16 6.75
CA GLY A 383 -11.96 4.24 5.59
C GLY A 383 -10.56 4.77 5.89
N GLY A 384 -9.53 4.07 5.42
CA GLY A 384 -8.14 4.55 5.41
C GLY A 384 -7.59 4.91 6.78
N MET A 385 -6.82 6.00 6.85
CA MET A 385 -6.28 6.52 8.11
C MET A 385 -7.36 6.96 9.10
N ASN A 386 -8.52 7.40 8.59
CA ASN A 386 -9.61 7.86 9.45
C ASN A 386 -10.15 6.71 10.30
N GLY A 387 -10.16 5.47 9.76
CA GLY A 387 -10.47 4.26 10.53
C GLY A 387 -9.55 4.05 11.74
N LEU A 388 -8.31 4.55 11.70
CA LEU A 388 -7.32 4.38 12.76
C LEU A 388 -7.32 5.51 13.82
N GLN A 389 -7.96 6.65 13.56
CA GLN A 389 -7.91 7.82 14.47
C GLN A 389 -8.50 7.52 15.84
N ALA A 390 -9.55 6.70 15.91
CA ALA A 390 -10.13 6.28 17.19
C ALA A 390 -9.14 5.44 18.01
N PHE A 391 -8.31 4.61 17.38
CA PHE A 391 -7.29 3.83 18.09
C PHE A 391 -6.16 4.71 18.60
N LEU A 392 -5.74 5.71 17.80
CA LEU A 392 -4.78 6.71 18.25
C LEU A 392 -5.30 7.44 19.50
N LEU A 393 -6.55 7.89 19.49
CA LEU A 393 -7.17 8.57 20.63
C LEU A 393 -7.35 7.65 21.84
N GLY A 394 -7.96 6.48 21.65
CA GLY A 394 -8.30 5.52 22.69
C GLY A 394 -7.11 4.79 23.31
N ALA A 395 -5.95 4.83 22.66
CA ALA A 395 -4.73 4.20 23.13
C ALA A 395 -4.41 4.50 24.60
N SER A 396 -3.79 3.54 25.28
CA SER A 396 -3.41 3.63 26.69
C SER A 396 -2.47 4.79 27.01
N ALA A 397 -1.63 5.20 26.06
CA ALA A 397 -0.74 6.36 26.19
C ALA A 397 -1.45 7.72 26.00
N ASN A 398 -2.68 7.70 25.48
CA ASN A 398 -3.47 8.87 25.18
C ASN A 398 -4.66 8.96 26.15
N MET A 399 -5.88 8.65 25.69
CA MET A 399 -7.07 8.77 26.52
C MET A 399 -7.32 7.56 27.41
N ASN A 400 -6.75 6.41 27.03
CA ASN A 400 -6.96 5.13 27.70
C ASN A 400 -8.45 4.74 27.81
N VAL A 401 -9.20 4.89 26.72
CA VAL A 401 -10.61 4.51 26.61
C VAL A 401 -10.82 3.51 25.47
N PRO A 402 -11.81 2.61 25.55
CA PRO A 402 -12.09 1.66 24.49
C PRO A 402 -12.54 2.32 23.18
N VAL A 403 -12.28 1.64 22.07
CA VAL A 403 -12.76 1.99 20.74
C VAL A 403 -14.03 1.18 20.42
N VAL A 404 -15.10 1.83 20.04
CA VAL A 404 -16.35 1.15 19.63
C VAL A 404 -16.14 0.44 18.30
N ASP A 405 -16.58 -0.81 18.21
CA ASP A 405 -16.58 -1.57 16.95
C ASP A 405 -17.72 -1.10 16.01
N GLY A 406 -17.48 0.02 15.34
CA GLY A 406 -18.38 0.63 14.39
C GLY A 406 -17.90 2.00 13.95
N ASP A 407 -18.66 2.63 13.05
CA ASP A 407 -18.45 4.00 12.61
C ASP A 407 -19.74 4.64 12.10
N PHE A 408 -19.70 5.91 11.66
CA PHE A 408 -20.87 6.65 11.21
C PHE A 408 -21.04 6.70 9.68
N MET A 409 -20.29 5.90 8.93
CA MET A 409 -20.39 5.84 7.48
C MET A 409 -20.39 4.41 6.92
N GLY A 410 -19.70 3.46 7.54
CA GLY A 410 -19.43 2.11 7.02
C GLY A 410 -18.50 2.07 5.80
N ARG A 411 -17.99 3.24 5.38
CA ARG A 411 -17.14 3.50 4.22
C ARG A 411 -16.51 4.90 4.36
N ALA A 412 -15.67 5.34 3.42
CA ALA A 412 -15.29 6.75 3.34
C ALA A 412 -16.27 7.55 2.46
N TYR A 413 -16.55 8.80 2.85
CA TYR A 413 -17.26 9.78 2.03
C TYR A 413 -16.47 11.10 1.92
N PRO A 414 -16.62 11.85 0.81
CA PRO A 414 -15.83 13.06 0.61
C PRO A 414 -16.22 14.23 1.51
N THR A 415 -17.38 14.15 2.18
CA THR A 415 -18.01 15.28 2.86
C THR A 415 -18.52 14.88 4.25
N ALA A 416 -18.37 15.75 5.26
CA ALA A 416 -18.71 15.44 6.66
C ALA A 416 -20.21 15.31 6.91
N TRP A 417 -21.05 15.89 6.05
CA TRP A 417 -22.51 15.73 6.17
C TRP A 417 -23.01 14.40 5.60
N GLN A 418 -22.18 13.65 4.86
CA GLN A 418 -22.49 12.29 4.43
C GLN A 418 -22.18 11.30 5.55
N VAL A 419 -22.98 11.38 6.63
CA VAL A 419 -22.88 10.52 7.81
C VAL A 419 -24.26 10.02 8.24
N THR A 420 -24.31 8.84 8.84
CA THR A 420 -25.57 8.21 9.26
C THR A 420 -26.38 9.02 10.29
N PRO A 421 -25.79 9.84 11.20
CA PRO A 421 -26.57 10.79 12.00
C PRO A 421 -27.40 11.78 11.20
N VAL A 422 -26.92 12.25 10.04
CA VAL A 422 -27.70 13.14 9.16
C VAL A 422 -28.81 12.37 8.47
N VAL A 423 -28.51 11.16 7.97
CA VAL A 423 -29.48 10.30 7.29
C VAL A 423 -30.66 9.95 8.19
N LEU A 424 -30.36 9.47 9.39
CA LEU A 424 -31.35 8.91 10.32
C LEU A 424 -31.93 9.96 11.28
N GLY A 425 -31.28 11.11 11.41
CA GLY A 425 -31.72 12.24 12.21
C GLY A 425 -32.38 13.33 11.36
N SER A 426 -31.77 14.50 11.27
CA SER A 426 -32.30 15.69 10.58
C SER A 426 -31.20 16.41 9.78
N ASP A 427 -31.53 17.47 9.05
CA ASP A 427 -30.51 18.27 8.34
C ASP A 427 -29.83 19.31 9.25
N GLN A 428 -30.26 19.40 10.52
CA GLN A 428 -29.62 20.27 11.51
C GLN A 428 -28.21 19.76 11.83
N ALA A 429 -27.37 20.64 12.36
CA ALA A 429 -26.07 20.20 12.87
C ALA A 429 -26.30 19.29 14.09
N HIS A 430 -25.64 18.13 14.08
CA HIS A 430 -25.77 17.10 15.10
C HIS A 430 -24.53 17.10 15.97
N ALA A 431 -24.73 16.87 17.27
CA ALA A 431 -23.64 16.74 18.23
C ALA A 431 -22.61 17.87 18.00
N LEU A 432 -22.94 19.10 18.39
CA LEU A 432 -22.03 20.23 18.30
C LEU A 432 -21.18 20.41 19.58
N LEU A 433 -20.30 21.41 19.49
CA LEU A 433 -18.92 21.46 20.01
C LEU A 433 -18.00 20.62 19.14
N ASP A 434 -17.87 21.05 17.88
CA ASP A 434 -16.90 20.52 16.93
C ASP A 434 -15.62 21.37 17.01
N ALA A 435 -14.43 20.76 16.87
CA ALA A 435 -13.17 21.50 16.86
C ALA A 435 -12.21 21.08 15.75
N LEU A 436 -11.43 22.05 15.28
CA LEU A 436 -10.26 21.84 14.43
C LEU A 436 -9.00 22.28 15.16
N ALA A 437 -7.92 21.52 15.02
CA ALA A 437 -6.60 21.92 15.48
C ALA A 437 -5.52 21.61 14.45
N ASP A 438 -4.52 22.48 14.29
CA ASP A 438 -3.44 22.31 13.31
C ASP A 438 -2.16 21.67 13.89
N GLY A 439 -2.15 21.40 15.20
CA GLY A 439 -0.99 20.88 15.93
C GLY A 439 0.06 21.94 16.24
N ASN A 440 -0.22 23.21 15.94
CA ASN A 440 0.63 24.37 16.25
C ASN A 440 -0.09 25.30 17.23
N SER A 441 -0.91 24.73 18.13
CA SER A 441 -1.70 25.45 19.13
C SER A 441 -2.80 26.35 18.57
N ASN A 442 -3.10 26.31 17.26
CA ASN A 442 -4.30 26.97 16.75
C ASN A 442 -5.48 26.00 16.84
N VAL A 443 -6.51 26.41 17.58
CA VAL A 443 -7.73 25.62 17.78
C VAL A 443 -8.96 26.47 17.50
N VAL A 444 -9.91 25.93 16.73
CA VAL A 444 -11.19 26.57 16.45
C VAL A 444 -12.32 25.66 16.91
N VAL A 445 -13.21 26.15 17.76
CA VAL A 445 -14.40 25.42 18.25
C VAL A 445 -15.67 26.03 17.68
N VAL A 446 -16.52 25.19 17.07
CA VAL A 446 -17.84 25.55 16.56
C VAL A 446 -18.91 25.05 17.53
N SER A 447 -19.51 25.99 18.26
CA SER A 447 -20.55 25.71 19.24
C SER A 447 -21.97 25.72 18.67
N ARG A 448 -22.18 26.38 17.51
CA ARG A 448 -23.48 26.48 16.84
C ARG A 448 -23.32 26.55 15.32
N ALA A 449 -24.18 25.83 14.61
CA ALA A 449 -24.33 25.89 13.16
C ALA A 449 -25.75 25.46 12.78
N THR A 450 -26.21 25.86 11.59
CA THR A 450 -27.56 25.52 11.11
C THR A 450 -27.66 24.12 10.51
N SER A 451 -26.56 23.57 10.00
CA SER A 451 -26.48 22.24 9.36
C SER A 451 -25.04 21.74 9.30
N GLU A 452 -24.85 20.43 9.17
CA GLU A 452 -23.52 19.84 8.90
C GLU A 452 -22.87 20.38 7.62
N ARG A 453 -23.67 20.69 6.59
CA ARG A 453 -23.18 21.34 5.36
C ARG A 453 -22.55 22.71 5.63
N MET A 454 -23.09 23.47 6.59
CA MET A 454 -22.53 24.76 6.97
C MET A 454 -21.23 24.58 7.76
N VAL A 455 -21.19 23.61 8.69
CA VAL A 455 -19.98 23.25 9.44
C VAL A 455 -18.86 22.88 8.46
N GLU A 456 -19.12 21.98 7.52
CA GLU A 456 -18.14 21.58 6.51
C GLU A 456 -17.61 22.75 5.68
N ARG A 457 -18.50 23.65 5.21
CA ARG A 457 -18.06 24.83 4.44
C ARG A 457 -17.13 25.72 5.25
N ALA A 458 -17.41 25.92 6.53
CA ALA A 458 -16.55 26.70 7.42
C ALA A 458 -15.21 25.99 7.65
N PHE A 459 -15.25 24.69 7.94
CA PHE A 459 -14.06 23.88 8.21
C PHE A 459 -13.12 23.79 7.00
N ARG A 460 -13.66 23.66 5.78
CA ARG A 460 -12.81 23.68 4.57
C ARG A 460 -12.10 25.02 4.35
N ALA A 461 -12.74 26.13 4.73
CA ALA A 461 -12.10 27.44 4.67
C ALA A 461 -10.96 27.54 5.71
N ILE A 462 -11.20 27.10 6.95
CA ILE A 462 -10.20 27.09 8.02
C ILE A 462 -9.03 26.16 7.69
N LEU A 463 -9.32 24.95 7.19
CA LEU A 463 -8.33 23.96 6.80
C LEU A 463 -7.33 24.50 5.76
N ALA A 464 -7.82 25.28 4.79
CA ALA A 464 -6.97 25.89 3.78
C ALA A 464 -5.93 26.86 4.40
N GLU A 465 -6.35 27.64 5.40
CA GLU A 465 -5.48 28.57 6.13
C GLU A 465 -4.55 27.85 7.12
N MET A 466 -4.98 26.73 7.70
CA MET A 466 -4.21 25.91 8.65
C MET A 466 -3.21 24.95 7.98
N GLY A 467 -2.80 25.21 6.74
CA GLY A 467 -1.78 24.40 6.06
C GLY A 467 -2.29 23.06 5.51
N SER A 468 -3.61 22.92 5.30
CA SER A 468 -4.25 21.76 4.62
C SER A 468 -4.12 20.41 5.34
N SER A 469 -3.83 20.43 6.65
CA SER A 469 -3.84 19.27 7.53
C SER A 469 -4.19 19.68 8.95
N VAL A 470 -5.30 19.14 9.47
CA VAL A 470 -5.81 19.41 10.82
C VAL A 470 -6.36 18.13 11.46
N GLY A 471 -6.35 18.07 12.79
CA GLY A 471 -7.21 17.16 13.54
C GLY A 471 -8.62 17.74 13.64
N PHE A 472 -9.64 16.90 13.47
CA PHE A 472 -11.05 17.28 13.63
C PHE A 472 -11.69 16.43 14.74
N ALA A 473 -12.39 17.08 15.66
CA ALA A 473 -13.16 16.42 16.70
C ALA A 473 -14.61 16.88 16.60
N LYS A 474 -15.56 15.96 16.68
CA LYS A 474 -17.00 16.27 16.66
C LYS A 474 -17.57 16.43 18.07
N GLY A 475 -18.81 16.91 18.22
CA GLY A 475 -19.65 16.74 19.41
C GLY A 475 -19.87 15.28 19.84
N ALA A 476 -20.56 15.04 20.96
CA ALA A 476 -20.83 13.69 21.49
C ALA A 476 -22.21 13.25 21.12
N PHE A 477 -22.30 11.94 20.92
CA PHE A 477 -23.54 11.21 20.97
C PHE A 477 -23.64 10.46 22.31
N SER A 478 -24.87 10.26 22.77
CA SER A 478 -25.14 9.34 23.87
C SER A 478 -24.90 7.91 23.39
N GLY A 479 -24.61 6.98 24.31
CA GLY A 479 -24.46 5.56 23.96
C GLY A 479 -25.68 4.98 23.21
N ALA A 480 -26.88 5.45 23.53
CA ALA A 480 -28.10 5.05 22.85
C ALA A 480 -28.13 5.54 21.40
N ASP A 481 -27.81 6.83 21.18
CA ASP A 481 -27.78 7.42 19.83
C ASP A 481 -26.72 6.74 18.97
N THR A 482 -25.55 6.49 19.52
CA THR A 482 -24.48 5.76 18.83
C THR A 482 -24.94 4.41 18.33
N ARG A 483 -25.52 3.60 19.22
CA ARG A 483 -26.00 2.26 18.86
C ARG A 483 -27.08 2.31 17.78
N ALA A 484 -27.88 3.36 17.78
CA ALA A 484 -28.95 3.57 16.80
C ALA A 484 -28.41 4.09 15.46
N LEU A 485 -27.40 4.95 15.47
CA LEU A 485 -26.93 5.68 14.30
C LEU A 485 -25.75 5.00 13.60
N SER A 486 -24.86 4.31 14.32
CA SER A 486 -23.64 3.72 13.74
C SER A 486 -23.92 2.54 12.80
N VAL A 487 -23.02 2.37 11.84
CA VAL A 487 -22.79 1.10 11.16
C VAL A 487 -21.98 0.23 12.10
N LYS A 488 -22.49 -0.95 12.41
CA LYS A 488 -21.89 -1.84 13.42
C LYS A 488 -20.81 -2.73 12.81
N HIS A 489 -19.86 -3.10 13.65
CA HIS A 489 -18.88 -4.16 13.42
C HIS A 489 -17.91 -3.90 12.27
N THR A 490 -17.61 -2.62 12.01
CA THR A 490 -16.76 -2.22 10.88
C THR A 490 -15.28 -2.40 11.19
N VAL A 491 -14.86 -2.30 12.46
CA VAL A 491 -13.50 -2.69 12.89
C VAL A 491 -13.33 -4.20 12.77
N SER A 492 -14.32 -4.96 13.23
CA SER A 492 -14.39 -6.41 13.06
C SER A 492 -14.29 -6.85 11.61
N LEU A 493 -14.95 -6.13 10.69
CA LEU A 493 -14.87 -6.40 9.26
C LEU A 493 -13.48 -6.07 8.71
N ALA A 494 -12.93 -4.90 9.07
CA ALA A 494 -11.59 -4.48 8.66
C ALA A 494 -10.53 -5.53 9.07
N TRP A 495 -10.58 -5.99 10.32
CA TRP A 495 -9.65 -7.03 10.81
C TRP A 495 -9.70 -8.32 9.98
N ARG A 496 -10.90 -8.80 9.60
CA ARG A 496 -11.05 -10.01 8.78
C ARG A 496 -10.50 -9.84 7.37
N ILE A 497 -10.75 -8.69 6.77
CA ILE A 497 -10.21 -8.34 5.45
C ILE A 497 -8.68 -8.29 5.51
N GLY A 498 -8.11 -7.59 6.50
CA GLY A 498 -6.66 -7.52 6.67
C GLY A 498 -6.01 -8.88 6.94
N ARG A 499 -6.65 -9.72 7.77
CA ARG A 499 -6.21 -11.10 8.02
C ARG A 499 -6.19 -11.93 6.73
N ALA A 500 -7.22 -11.81 5.91
CA ALA A 500 -7.29 -12.49 4.61
C ALA A 500 -6.12 -12.08 3.70
N VAL A 501 -5.85 -10.79 3.58
CA VAL A 501 -4.71 -10.26 2.81
C VAL A 501 -3.38 -10.79 3.36
N ALA A 502 -3.18 -10.74 4.68
CA ALA A 502 -1.95 -11.20 5.31
C ALA A 502 -1.69 -12.70 5.09
N LEU A 503 -2.72 -13.53 5.17
CA LEU A 503 -2.62 -14.97 4.90
C LEU A 503 -2.30 -15.25 3.43
N CYS A 504 -2.90 -14.53 2.48
CA CYS A 504 -2.54 -14.65 1.07
C CYS A 504 -1.08 -14.26 0.80
N ARG A 505 -0.62 -13.15 1.39
CA ARG A 505 0.78 -12.71 1.31
C ARG A 505 1.73 -13.77 1.85
N ALA A 506 1.42 -14.35 3.02
CA ALA A 506 2.25 -15.39 3.64
C ALA A 506 2.28 -16.72 2.85
N ARG A 507 1.26 -16.96 2.02
CA ARG A 507 1.20 -18.12 1.10
C ARG A 507 1.78 -17.83 -0.28
N SER A 508 2.19 -16.59 -0.56
CA SER A 508 2.55 -16.12 -1.92
C SER A 508 1.43 -16.32 -2.95
N ASP A 509 0.16 -16.34 -2.51
CA ASP A 509 -1.02 -16.61 -3.36
C ASP A 509 -1.76 -15.31 -3.71
N PHE A 510 -1.13 -14.51 -4.57
CA PHE A 510 -1.63 -13.18 -4.95
C PHE A 510 -2.82 -13.25 -5.92
N ASP A 511 -2.92 -14.29 -6.74
CA ASP A 511 -4.05 -14.45 -7.68
C ASP A 511 -5.37 -14.73 -6.95
N ALA A 512 -5.30 -15.43 -5.81
CA ALA A 512 -6.47 -15.72 -4.98
C ALA A 512 -6.89 -14.57 -4.06
N VAL A 513 -6.04 -13.57 -3.81
CA VAL A 513 -6.25 -12.57 -2.73
C VAL A 513 -7.61 -11.89 -2.79
N ALA A 514 -8.06 -11.54 -3.99
CA ALA A 514 -9.34 -10.91 -4.20
C ALA A 514 -10.52 -11.83 -3.83
N ASN A 515 -10.43 -13.12 -4.14
CA ASN A 515 -11.47 -14.10 -3.80
C ASN A 515 -11.43 -14.42 -2.30
N VAL A 516 -10.24 -14.52 -1.69
CA VAL A 516 -10.11 -14.74 -0.24
C VAL A 516 -10.68 -13.56 0.56
N ILE A 517 -10.52 -12.32 0.07
CA ILE A 517 -11.21 -11.16 0.66
C ILE A 517 -12.73 -11.30 0.54
N VAL A 518 -13.25 -11.67 -0.64
CA VAL A 518 -14.69 -11.91 -0.84
C VAL A 518 -15.22 -12.99 0.11
N ASP A 519 -14.50 -14.10 0.25
CA ASP A 519 -14.87 -15.20 1.15
C ASP A 519 -14.83 -14.76 2.61
N ALA A 520 -13.83 -13.96 3.02
CA ALA A 520 -13.73 -13.44 4.38
C ALA A 520 -14.88 -12.50 4.73
N VAL A 521 -15.28 -11.63 3.80
CA VAL A 521 -16.47 -10.78 3.96
C VAL A 521 -17.75 -11.63 3.96
N GLY A 522 -17.86 -12.58 3.02
CA GLY A 522 -19.03 -13.44 2.87
C GLY A 522 -19.27 -14.39 4.04
N ALA A 523 -18.20 -14.84 4.71
CA ALA A 523 -18.29 -15.69 5.90
C ALA A 523 -18.95 -15.01 7.09
N VAL A 524 -18.92 -13.67 7.16
CA VAL A 524 -19.49 -12.90 8.28
C VAL A 524 -20.64 -11.99 7.89
N GLY A 525 -20.73 -11.61 6.61
CA GLY A 525 -21.75 -10.75 6.05
C GLY A 525 -22.65 -11.45 5.01
N GLY A 526 -22.53 -12.76 4.81
CA GLY A 526 -23.33 -13.51 3.84
C GLY A 526 -22.76 -13.51 2.41
N PRO A 527 -23.09 -14.53 1.60
CA PRO A 527 -22.37 -14.86 0.35
C PRO A 527 -22.53 -13.83 -0.78
N THR A 528 -23.47 -12.89 -0.67
CA THR A 528 -23.73 -11.86 -1.68
C THR A 528 -23.18 -10.49 -1.31
N THR A 529 -22.54 -10.34 -0.15
CA THR A 529 -22.10 -9.04 0.39
C THR A 529 -20.82 -8.51 -0.23
N ALA A 530 -20.04 -9.37 -0.91
CA ALA A 530 -18.86 -8.94 -1.62
C ALA A 530 -18.70 -9.70 -2.94
N ARG A 531 -18.07 -9.07 -3.92
CA ARG A 531 -17.68 -9.71 -5.18
C ARG A 531 -16.50 -8.99 -5.83
N VAL A 532 -15.81 -9.72 -6.70
CA VAL A 532 -14.89 -9.12 -7.66
C VAL A 532 -15.69 -8.47 -8.77
N LEU A 533 -15.46 -7.19 -9.03
CA LEU A 533 -16.09 -6.44 -10.12
C LEU A 533 -15.27 -6.49 -11.39
N PHE A 534 -13.94 -6.41 -11.28
CA PHE A 534 -13.04 -6.32 -12.43
C PHE A 534 -11.60 -6.69 -12.08
N ARG A 535 -10.78 -7.03 -13.09
CA ARG A 535 -9.32 -7.17 -13.01
C ARG A 535 -8.72 -6.55 -14.25
N GLY A 536 -7.52 -5.98 -14.16
CA GLY A 536 -6.84 -5.48 -15.34
C GLY A 536 -5.66 -4.56 -15.02
N LYS A 537 -5.20 -3.81 -16.03
CA LYS A 537 -4.11 -2.84 -15.91
C LYS A 537 -4.66 -1.42 -15.96
N ILE A 538 -4.19 -0.55 -15.08
CA ILE A 538 -4.46 0.89 -15.20
C ILE A 538 -3.76 1.43 -16.47
N VAL A 539 -4.54 2.03 -17.36
CA VAL A 539 -4.05 2.58 -18.65
C VAL A 539 -4.18 4.09 -18.78
N SER A 540 -4.98 4.73 -17.92
CA SER A 540 -5.06 6.19 -17.84
C SER A 540 -5.52 6.64 -16.46
N VAL A 541 -5.02 7.79 -16.02
CA VAL A 541 -5.46 8.46 -14.80
C VAL A 541 -5.52 9.97 -15.08
N GLU A 542 -6.68 10.57 -14.90
CA GLU A 542 -6.90 12.01 -15.03
C GLU A 542 -7.32 12.60 -13.69
N ARG A 543 -6.83 13.81 -13.38
CA ARG A 543 -7.04 14.46 -12.09
C ARG A 543 -7.24 15.96 -12.22
N LYS A 544 -8.17 16.50 -11.42
CA LYS A 544 -8.38 17.93 -11.24
C LYS A 544 -8.85 18.23 -9.82
N ASN A 545 -8.39 19.32 -9.24
CA ASN A 545 -8.94 19.81 -7.97
C ASN A 545 -10.09 20.78 -8.25
N VAL A 546 -11.25 20.54 -7.64
CA VAL A 546 -12.41 21.44 -7.68
C VAL A 546 -12.94 21.62 -6.26
N LYS A 547 -12.92 22.87 -5.76
CA LYS A 547 -13.43 23.24 -4.43
C LYS A 547 -12.89 22.34 -3.30
N GLY A 548 -11.58 22.06 -3.32
CA GLY A 548 -10.89 21.26 -2.30
C GLY A 548 -11.02 19.75 -2.48
N HIS A 549 -11.79 19.27 -3.46
CA HIS A 549 -11.91 17.85 -3.75
C HIS A 549 -11.08 17.48 -4.98
N LEU A 550 -10.44 16.32 -4.93
CA LEU A 550 -9.77 15.73 -6.08
C LEU A 550 -10.80 14.94 -6.90
N TYR A 551 -11.17 15.49 -8.04
CA TYR A 551 -11.96 14.81 -9.05
C TYR A 551 -11.04 14.15 -10.07
N GLY A 552 -11.52 13.06 -10.65
CA GLY A 552 -10.78 12.42 -11.72
C GLY A 552 -11.44 11.16 -12.24
N GLU A 553 -10.70 10.50 -13.12
CA GLU A 553 -11.08 9.25 -13.74
C GLU A 553 -9.86 8.34 -13.81
N VAL A 554 -10.05 7.05 -13.52
CA VAL A 554 -9.07 6.00 -13.78
C VAL A 554 -9.70 4.96 -14.70
N ALA A 555 -8.92 4.51 -15.68
CA ALA A 555 -9.33 3.43 -16.57
C ALA A 555 -8.48 2.18 -16.35
N VAL A 556 -9.17 1.06 -16.16
CA VAL A 556 -8.61 -0.27 -16.02
C VAL A 556 -9.02 -1.09 -17.24
N VAL A 557 -8.06 -1.66 -17.94
CA VAL A 557 -8.32 -2.47 -19.15
C VAL A 557 -7.89 -3.90 -18.92
N ASP A 558 -8.75 -4.80 -19.37
CA ASP A 558 -8.50 -6.23 -19.51
C ASP A 558 -8.68 -6.64 -20.96
N SER A 559 -7.92 -7.64 -21.42
CA SER A 559 -8.01 -8.10 -22.81
C SER A 559 -9.36 -8.74 -23.14
N ASP A 560 -9.99 -9.39 -22.16
CA ASP A 560 -11.20 -10.19 -22.36
C ASP A 560 -12.44 -9.51 -21.77
N ALA A 561 -12.29 -8.76 -20.67
CA ALA A 561 -13.39 -8.13 -19.96
C ALA A 561 -13.70 -6.67 -20.39
N GLY A 562 -12.93 -6.09 -21.33
CA GLY A 562 -13.15 -4.74 -21.84
C GLY A 562 -12.49 -3.64 -21.01
N ARG A 563 -13.13 -2.47 -20.92
CA ARG A 563 -12.61 -1.29 -20.22
C ARG A 563 -13.52 -0.90 -19.05
N LEU A 564 -12.98 -0.90 -17.84
CA LEU A 564 -13.64 -0.31 -16.68
C LEU A 564 -13.16 1.13 -16.47
N THR A 565 -14.12 2.05 -16.44
CA THR A 565 -13.91 3.44 -16.07
C THR A 565 -14.44 3.69 -14.67
N ILE A 566 -13.58 4.19 -13.78
CA ILE A 566 -13.95 4.60 -12.42
C ILE A 566 -13.75 6.11 -12.33
N THR A 567 -14.82 6.85 -12.15
CA THR A 567 -14.70 8.26 -11.74
C THR A 567 -14.47 8.33 -10.25
N PHE A 568 -13.87 9.42 -9.76
CA PHE A 568 -13.68 9.65 -8.33
C PHE A 568 -13.83 11.13 -7.94
N LYS A 569 -14.24 11.35 -6.69
CA LYS A 569 -14.25 12.61 -5.95
C LYS A 569 -13.71 12.31 -4.56
N ASN A 570 -12.40 12.37 -4.38
CA ASN A 570 -11.62 11.79 -3.26
C ASN A 570 -11.78 10.26 -3.11
N GLU A 571 -13.00 9.76 -3.08
CA GLU A 571 -13.41 8.37 -3.09
C GLU A 571 -14.02 7.99 -4.45
N ASN A 572 -14.22 6.69 -4.69
CA ASN A 572 -14.86 6.18 -5.90
C ASN A 572 -16.41 6.12 -5.73
N PRO A 573 -17.20 6.89 -6.50
CA PRO A 573 -18.66 6.85 -6.45
C PRO A 573 -19.34 5.98 -7.51
N ILE A 574 -18.75 5.81 -8.69
CA ILE A 574 -19.31 4.95 -9.76
C ILE A 574 -18.21 4.25 -10.56
N ALA A 575 -18.50 3.01 -10.97
CA ALA A 575 -17.69 2.21 -11.87
C ALA A 575 -18.53 1.72 -13.05
N THR A 576 -18.13 2.11 -14.27
CA THR A 576 -18.83 1.78 -15.51
C THR A 576 -17.92 0.97 -16.42
N ARG A 577 -18.36 -0.22 -16.82
CA ARG A 577 -17.69 -1.07 -17.79
C ARG A 577 -18.22 -0.79 -19.19
N VAL A 578 -17.32 -0.55 -20.11
CA VAL A 578 -17.58 -0.61 -21.55
C VAL A 578 -17.14 -1.98 -22.04
N GLN A 579 -18.08 -2.77 -22.54
CA GLN A 579 -17.82 -4.09 -23.11
C GLN A 579 -17.13 -3.98 -24.48
N PRO A 580 -16.52 -5.06 -25.00
CA PRO A 580 -15.90 -5.07 -26.33
C PRO A 580 -16.87 -4.75 -27.49
N ASP A 581 -18.18 -4.83 -27.26
CA ASP A 581 -19.24 -4.46 -28.21
C ASP A 581 -19.74 -3.02 -28.04
N ASP A 582 -18.98 -2.18 -27.31
CA ASP A 582 -19.27 -0.79 -26.98
C ASP A 582 -20.52 -0.56 -26.11
N THR A 583 -21.08 -1.61 -25.47
CA THR A 583 -22.17 -1.45 -24.51
C THR A 583 -21.67 -1.03 -23.12
N GLU A 584 -22.37 -0.09 -22.47
CA GLU A 584 -22.04 0.38 -21.13
C GLU A 584 -22.87 -0.31 -20.04
N GLU A 585 -22.20 -0.71 -18.97
CA GLU A 585 -22.82 -1.32 -17.79
C GLU A 585 -22.24 -0.70 -16.50
N VAL A 586 -23.11 -0.21 -15.62
CA VAL A 586 -22.69 0.22 -14.28
C VAL A 586 -22.49 -1.01 -13.40
N LEU A 587 -21.24 -1.30 -13.04
CA LEU A 587 -20.90 -2.46 -12.20
C LEU A 587 -21.10 -2.20 -10.71
N ALA A 588 -20.91 -0.96 -10.28
CA ALA A 588 -21.07 -0.51 -8.90
C ALA A 588 -21.31 0.99 -8.81
N SER A 589 -22.06 1.40 -7.79
CA SER A 589 -22.25 2.79 -7.42
C SER A 589 -22.46 2.93 -5.92
N VAL A 590 -22.11 4.09 -5.35
CA VAL A 590 -22.46 4.48 -3.98
C VAL A 590 -23.96 4.28 -3.68
N PRO A 591 -24.36 3.97 -2.43
CA PRO A 591 -23.56 3.87 -1.21
C PRO A 591 -22.71 2.59 -1.07
N ASP A 592 -22.84 1.61 -1.97
CA ASP A 592 -21.96 0.44 -1.95
C ASP A 592 -20.48 0.85 -2.06
N LEU A 593 -19.64 0.06 -1.41
CA LEU A 593 -18.20 0.27 -1.40
C LEU A 593 -17.61 -0.40 -2.63
N PHE A 594 -16.63 0.26 -3.24
CA PHE A 594 -15.75 -0.43 -4.17
C PHE A 594 -14.35 0.15 -4.17
N CYS A 595 -13.38 -0.76 -4.15
CA CYS A 595 -11.98 -0.44 -3.91
C CYS A 595 -11.12 -1.02 -5.03
N VAL A 596 -10.21 -0.19 -5.54
CA VAL A 596 -9.16 -0.63 -6.45
C VAL A 596 -7.98 -1.09 -5.60
N CYS A 597 -7.60 -2.35 -5.73
CA CYS A 597 -6.51 -2.94 -4.97
C CYS A 597 -5.37 -3.36 -5.91
N ASP A 598 -4.14 -3.18 -5.45
CA ASP A 598 -2.95 -3.64 -6.15
C ASP A 598 -2.91 -5.16 -6.17
N ALA A 599 -2.79 -5.74 -7.37
CA ALA A 599 -2.82 -7.19 -7.55
C ALA A 599 -1.58 -7.88 -6.98
N ALA A 600 -0.46 -7.17 -6.83
CA ALA A 600 0.80 -7.74 -6.34
C ALA A 600 0.87 -7.80 -4.81
N SER A 601 0.14 -6.95 -4.10
CA SER A 601 0.15 -6.88 -2.63
C SER A 601 -1.21 -7.19 -2.00
N GLY A 602 -2.30 -7.13 -2.74
CA GLY A 602 -3.66 -7.21 -2.19
C GLY A 602 -4.08 -5.97 -1.38
N GLU A 603 -3.25 -4.93 -1.33
CA GLU A 603 -3.55 -3.69 -0.62
C GLU A 603 -4.40 -2.75 -1.46
N ALA A 604 -5.19 -1.89 -0.81
CA ALA A 604 -5.92 -0.84 -1.49
C ALA A 604 -5.00 0.22 -2.10
N LEU A 605 -5.50 0.84 -3.17
CA LEU A 605 -4.94 2.04 -3.77
C LEU A 605 -5.88 3.21 -3.49
N GLY A 606 -5.39 4.22 -2.77
CA GLY A 606 -6.05 5.52 -2.70
C GLY A 606 -6.07 6.19 -4.07
N THR A 607 -7.03 7.07 -4.33
CA THR A 607 -7.18 7.79 -5.61
C THR A 607 -5.94 8.63 -5.99
N SER A 608 -5.20 9.11 -4.99
CA SER A 608 -3.90 9.76 -5.17
C SER A 608 -2.79 8.81 -5.64
N ASN A 609 -2.94 7.51 -5.40
CA ASN A 609 -1.95 6.47 -5.68
C ASN A 609 -2.24 5.70 -6.98
N TYR A 610 -3.33 6.01 -7.69
CA TYR A 610 -3.56 5.45 -9.03
C TYR A 610 -2.44 5.86 -9.98
N ARG A 611 -1.76 4.89 -10.59
CA ARG A 611 -0.65 5.13 -11.52
C ARG A 611 -0.81 4.26 -12.74
N TYR A 612 -0.38 4.79 -13.89
CA TYR A 612 -0.32 4.03 -15.12
C TYR A 612 0.50 2.75 -14.92
N GLY A 613 0.04 1.64 -15.50
CA GLY A 613 0.79 0.38 -15.55
C GLY A 613 0.58 -0.56 -14.35
N LEU A 614 -0.05 -0.09 -13.26
CA LEU A 614 -0.38 -0.95 -12.12
C LEU A 614 -1.40 -2.02 -12.53
N HIS A 615 -1.16 -3.25 -12.11
CA HIS A 615 -2.14 -4.34 -12.24
C HIS A 615 -3.00 -4.34 -10.98
N VAL A 616 -4.31 -4.37 -11.18
CA VAL A 616 -5.26 -4.17 -10.10
C VAL A 616 -6.43 -5.14 -10.21
N PHE A 617 -7.10 -5.35 -9.08
CA PHE A 617 -8.44 -5.87 -9.05
C PHE A 617 -9.37 -4.88 -8.36
N VAL A 618 -10.64 -4.90 -8.75
CA VAL A 618 -11.68 -4.03 -8.20
C VAL A 618 -12.63 -4.89 -7.39
N LEU A 619 -12.71 -4.64 -6.09
CA LEU A 619 -13.66 -5.28 -5.18
C LEU A 619 -14.90 -4.41 -5.03
N GLY A 620 -16.06 -5.04 -4.94
CA GLY A 620 -17.30 -4.41 -4.49
C GLY A 620 -17.78 -5.05 -3.19
N ILE A 621 -18.24 -4.23 -2.24
CA ILE A 621 -18.81 -4.66 -0.96
C ILE A 621 -20.13 -3.90 -0.75
N THR A 622 -21.19 -4.61 -0.36
CA THR A 622 -22.52 -4.03 -0.15
C THR A 622 -22.51 -3.03 1.00
N GLY A 623 -23.08 -1.86 0.77
CA GLY A 623 -23.23 -0.77 1.71
C GLY A 623 -24.30 -1.06 2.76
N SER A 624 -24.11 -0.48 3.94
CA SER A 624 -25.01 -0.69 5.08
C SER A 624 -26.46 -0.31 4.80
N GLU A 625 -27.39 -1.06 5.40
CA GLU A 625 -28.82 -0.72 5.46
C GLU A 625 -29.09 0.68 6.02
N LYS A 626 -28.16 1.24 6.81
CA LYS A 626 -28.22 2.63 7.31
C LYS A 626 -28.29 3.65 6.17
N TRP A 627 -27.76 3.31 5.00
CA TRP A 627 -27.81 4.12 3.78
C TRP A 627 -28.90 3.68 2.82
N THR A 628 -29.16 2.38 2.71
CA THR A 628 -29.95 1.83 1.60
C THR A 628 -31.42 1.61 1.93
N SER A 629 -31.77 1.50 3.21
CA SER A 629 -33.15 1.16 3.61
C SER A 629 -34.12 2.34 3.62
N THR A 630 -33.64 3.57 3.39
CA THR A 630 -34.50 4.77 3.34
C THR A 630 -34.23 5.59 2.08
N PRO A 631 -35.26 6.25 1.50
CA PRO A 631 -35.06 7.16 0.37
C PRO A 631 -34.06 8.27 0.68
N ARG A 632 -34.05 8.78 1.92
CA ARG A 632 -33.13 9.83 2.37
C ARG A 632 -31.68 9.38 2.41
N GLY A 633 -31.42 8.14 2.81
CA GLY A 633 -30.07 7.56 2.76
C GLY A 633 -29.54 7.47 1.33
N ILE A 634 -30.38 7.08 0.37
CA ILE A 634 -30.03 7.08 -1.05
C ILE A 634 -29.87 8.49 -1.61
N GLU A 635 -30.68 9.45 -1.17
CA GLU A 635 -30.57 10.86 -1.57
C GLU A 635 -29.22 11.48 -1.13
N ILE A 636 -28.78 11.18 0.09
CA ILE A 636 -27.56 11.75 0.71
C ILE A 636 -26.31 10.99 0.27
N GLY A 637 -26.37 9.66 0.26
CA GLY A 637 -25.23 8.78 0.07
C GLY A 637 -25.14 8.11 -1.29
N GLY A 638 -26.18 8.21 -2.12
CA GLY A 638 -26.26 7.55 -3.43
C GLY A 638 -25.78 8.39 -4.62
N PRO A 639 -25.95 7.89 -5.86
CA PRO A 639 -25.26 8.42 -7.03
C PRO A 639 -25.61 9.88 -7.35
N ARG A 640 -26.86 10.27 -7.13
CA ARG A 640 -27.35 11.64 -7.35
C ARG A 640 -26.66 12.67 -6.46
N ALA A 641 -26.28 12.30 -5.23
CA ALA A 641 -25.52 13.18 -4.33
C ALA A 641 -24.13 13.55 -4.89
N PHE A 642 -23.60 12.70 -5.78
CA PHE A 642 -22.33 12.89 -6.46
C PHE A 642 -22.50 13.51 -7.86
N GLY A 643 -23.73 13.84 -8.26
CA GLY A 643 -24.03 14.47 -9.55
C GLY A 643 -24.29 13.49 -10.69
N PHE A 644 -24.48 12.20 -10.41
CA PHE A 644 -24.84 11.21 -11.43
C PHE A 644 -26.35 11.03 -11.48
N ASP A 645 -26.95 11.19 -12.66
CA ASP A 645 -28.36 10.84 -12.89
C ASP A 645 -28.50 9.33 -13.08
N LEU A 646 -28.37 8.59 -11.97
CA LEU A 646 -28.39 7.15 -11.93
C LEU A 646 -29.30 6.67 -10.79
N GLU A 647 -30.16 5.69 -11.08
CA GLU A 647 -30.87 4.94 -10.04
C GLU A 647 -29.92 3.96 -9.35
N TYR A 648 -29.88 4.01 -8.02
CA TYR A 648 -29.06 3.11 -7.23
C TYR A 648 -29.53 1.66 -7.37
N LYS A 649 -28.61 0.76 -7.70
CA LYS A 649 -28.81 -0.69 -7.70
C LYS A 649 -27.80 -1.33 -6.75
N PRO A 650 -28.25 -2.04 -5.70
CA PRO A 650 -27.35 -2.64 -4.74
C PRO A 650 -26.55 -3.79 -5.37
N LEU A 651 -25.29 -3.92 -4.96
CA LEU A 651 -24.40 -5.03 -5.32
C LEU A 651 -24.88 -6.37 -4.75
N GLY A 652 -25.57 -6.33 -3.62
CA GLY A 652 -25.95 -7.50 -2.83
C GLY A 652 -26.92 -7.16 -1.70
N VAL A 653 -26.99 -8.03 -0.69
CA VAL A 653 -27.83 -7.83 0.50
C VAL A 653 -26.93 -7.65 1.70
N PHE A 654 -27.03 -6.50 2.37
CA PHE A 654 -26.24 -6.23 3.57
C PHE A 654 -26.66 -7.16 4.71
N VAL A 655 -25.68 -7.83 5.32
CA VAL A 655 -25.83 -8.49 6.62
C VAL A 655 -24.80 -7.88 7.56
N PRO A 656 -25.19 -7.45 8.77
CA PRO A 656 -24.24 -6.97 9.76
C PRO A 656 -23.13 -8.01 9.98
N PRO A 657 -21.84 -7.63 9.83
CA PRO A 657 -20.74 -8.54 10.08
C PRO A 657 -20.80 -9.10 11.51
N ARG A 658 -20.36 -10.33 11.72
CA ARG A 658 -20.20 -10.88 13.08
C ARG A 658 -19.10 -10.13 13.85
N SER A 659 -19.37 -9.71 15.09
CA SER A 659 -18.37 -9.08 15.97
C SER A 659 -17.24 -10.06 16.31
N VAL A 660 -16.00 -9.58 16.36
CA VAL A 660 -14.85 -10.33 16.91
C VAL A 660 -15.08 -10.60 18.41
N ILE A 661 -15.66 -9.64 19.14
CA ILE A 661 -15.93 -9.77 20.57
C ILE A 661 -16.97 -10.88 20.81
N ASP A 662 -18.02 -10.95 19.99
CA ASP A 662 -19.01 -12.04 20.05
C ASP A 662 -18.44 -13.41 19.69
N GLU A 663 -17.52 -13.46 18.73
CA GLU A 663 -16.96 -14.73 18.21
C GLU A 663 -15.89 -15.34 19.14
N TYR A 664 -15.06 -14.50 19.75
CA TYR A 664 -13.90 -14.94 20.54
C TYR A 664 -14.04 -14.64 22.04
N GLY A 665 -15.09 -13.93 22.45
CA GLY A 665 -15.43 -13.72 23.85
C GLY A 665 -15.94 -14.98 24.52
N SER A 666 -15.62 -15.13 25.81
CA SER A 666 -16.29 -16.12 26.66
C SER A 666 -17.70 -15.62 26.99
N THR A 667 -18.70 -16.50 26.85
CA THR A 667 -20.10 -16.24 27.23
C THR A 667 -20.28 -16.16 28.73
#